data_AF-A0A1G6XJS8-F1
#
_entry.id   AF-A0A1G6XJS8-F1
#
_cell.length_a   1.000
_cell.length_b   1.000
_cell.length_c   1.000
_cell.angle_alpha   90.00
_cell.angle_beta   90.00
_cell.angle_gamma   90.00
#
_symmetry.space_group_name_H-M   'P 1'
#
loop_
_entity.id
_entity.type
_entity.pdbx_description
1 polymer ?
#
loop_
_entity_poly.entity_id
_entity_poly.type
_entity_poly.pdbx_seq_one_letter_code
_entity_poly.pdbx_strand_id
1 'polypeptide(L)'
;MADIYRIAIVGSGPAGLSAAAHAASLGISHVLLEKTDHLSDTIYKYQKGKHVMATPSQLVLRADMDFDAGKREAILGTWDKQAAERKINVRLKSEVKAISGAKGDFTIGLTDGTSIRAEAIILAIGTQGNPNLMRVPGGDMAHVQYQLDDPGEYVDEHITVIGAGDAGIENALGLAADVAQGNVVSIVNRTADFSRAKSANVKLLMAARDEGRMNIITDASPNRVEKDYLVLDTRDGEARFRCDRIIARMGSAAPRKFIEACGIEFTSEDREAFPKLSPAFESTNPGIYVIGALAGYPLIKHCMNQGYDAVEFINGNTALKPADEPILEKKFVYLPQKRSVDEWLEFIRTSVTILNELSPLQMREFMLDSEVKAYGKNEIIFEKNAPGSSLFCIAQGKVDIPLPDGRSTGIVIPQGSIFGEVGLVSGRRRGSTIRSIDDTIVVDIPRNAILKLMASVPAVKRAVTRISTERQLLQMWQSGLQSADLAGVLETAEIKAVRAGEAIFREGDESRDVYVIRSGSMVVEKNIGGKPIFLSYVPAGNYVGELELFDNGVRKNTVRAAVKSEVIKLNGDAFRALLEAQPTFFAQAKTAMGERTDLASFIEAKKDSFGSVVDMYSATANFLVDNGVGEATDVLLIDENLCVGCDNCEKACADSHDGISRLDREAGRTFAHLHVPTSCRHCEHPHCMADCPPTAIHRGQDGEVYIDETCIGCGNCQRNCPYGVIRMEKEPPKKPSLWTWFLFGKGPGPGEASHDWAYANMPKGVEKAKRAVKCDMCSGIEGGASCVRACPTGAAIRVAPEEFLSVARLQRGDA
;
A
#
# COMPACT_ATOMS: atom_id res chain seq x y z
N MET A 1 16.76 41.47 -38.19
CA MET A 1 15.47 41.13 -37.58
C MET A 1 15.70 39.84 -36.83
N ALA A 2 15.40 39.76 -35.53
CA ALA A 2 15.59 38.50 -34.80
C ALA A 2 14.61 37.47 -35.39
N ASP A 3 15.13 36.40 -35.97
CA ASP A 3 14.32 35.36 -36.62
C ASP A 3 13.34 34.79 -35.59
N ILE A 4 12.05 34.80 -35.94
CA ILE A 4 11.00 34.16 -35.14
C ILE A 4 11.10 32.65 -35.36
N TYR A 5 11.22 31.88 -34.27
CA TYR A 5 11.19 30.43 -34.36
C TYR A 5 9.74 29.96 -34.52
N ARG A 6 9.51 28.89 -35.28
CA ARG A 6 8.18 28.28 -35.32
C ARG A 6 7.87 27.60 -33.98
N ILE A 7 8.86 26.95 -33.37
CA ILE A 7 8.70 26.27 -32.07
C ILE A 7 9.85 26.63 -31.11
N ALA A 8 9.53 27.15 -29.93
CA ALA A 8 10.47 27.21 -28.82
C ALA A 8 10.19 26.10 -27.80
N ILE A 9 11.21 25.33 -27.44
CA ILE A 9 11.13 24.20 -26.53
C ILE A 9 11.89 24.56 -25.27
N VAL A 10 11.22 24.50 -24.11
CA VAL A 10 11.81 24.89 -22.82
C VAL A 10 12.07 23.64 -21.98
N GLY A 11 13.35 23.33 -21.76
CA GLY A 11 13.84 22.17 -21.02
C GLY A 11 14.29 21.03 -21.94
N SER A 12 15.50 20.53 -21.73
CA SER A 12 16.13 19.48 -22.55
C SER A 12 16.01 18.06 -21.99
N GLY A 13 15.04 17.83 -21.09
CA GLY A 13 14.72 16.48 -20.64
C GLY A 13 14.26 15.57 -21.80
N PRO A 14 14.00 14.28 -21.55
CA PRO A 14 13.72 13.32 -22.62
C PRO A 14 12.59 13.74 -23.57
N ALA A 15 11.54 14.37 -23.04
CA ALA A 15 10.44 14.91 -23.83
C ALA A 15 10.86 16.08 -24.73
N GLY A 16 11.58 17.06 -24.18
CA GLY A 16 12.02 18.24 -24.91
C GLY A 16 13.08 17.92 -25.95
N LEU A 17 14.00 17.00 -25.64
CA LEU A 17 14.99 16.53 -26.60
C LEU A 17 14.34 15.76 -27.75
N SER A 18 13.33 14.93 -27.47
CA SER A 18 12.56 14.25 -28.51
C SER A 18 11.78 15.24 -29.39
N ALA A 19 11.15 16.25 -28.80
CA ALA A 19 10.47 17.31 -29.56
C ALA A 19 11.45 18.07 -30.46
N ALA A 20 12.63 18.42 -29.95
CA ALA A 20 13.63 19.14 -30.71
C ALA A 20 14.21 18.29 -31.85
N ALA A 21 14.46 17.01 -31.59
CA ALA A 21 14.90 16.05 -32.61
C ALA A 21 13.87 15.88 -33.73
N HIS A 22 12.59 15.83 -33.38
CA HIS A 22 11.52 15.70 -34.39
C HIS A 22 11.28 17.00 -35.17
N ALA A 23 11.35 18.16 -34.50
CA ALA A 23 11.33 19.44 -35.20
C ALA A 23 12.51 19.58 -36.19
N ALA A 24 13.69 19.09 -35.81
CA ALA A 24 14.85 19.04 -36.68
C ALA A 24 14.67 18.08 -37.87
N SER A 25 14.11 16.89 -37.66
CA SER A 25 13.88 15.89 -38.72
C SER A 25 12.86 16.39 -39.78
N LEU A 26 11.88 17.18 -39.36
CA LEU A 26 10.91 17.84 -40.25
C LEU A 26 11.41 19.17 -40.86
N GLY A 27 12.61 19.64 -40.50
CA GLY A 27 13.14 20.93 -40.97
C GLY A 27 12.37 22.15 -40.43
N ILE A 28 11.66 22.01 -39.31
CA ILE A 28 10.91 23.09 -38.67
C ILE A 28 11.89 24.01 -37.94
N SER A 29 11.76 25.33 -38.13
CA SER A 29 12.52 26.34 -37.38
C SER A 29 12.23 26.22 -35.88
N HIS A 30 13.21 25.81 -35.08
CA HIS A 30 13.03 25.57 -33.65
C HIS A 30 14.23 26.04 -32.82
N VAL A 31 14.03 26.17 -31.51
CA VAL A 31 15.11 26.35 -30.53
C VAL A 31 14.81 25.58 -29.24
N LEU A 32 15.77 24.81 -28.76
CA LEU A 32 15.73 24.12 -27.47
C LEU A 32 16.51 24.92 -26.42
N LEU A 33 15.83 25.38 -25.37
CA LEU A 33 16.39 26.18 -24.28
C LEU A 33 16.64 25.30 -23.06
N GLU A 34 17.88 25.28 -22.59
CA GLU A 34 18.28 24.54 -21.39
C GLU A 34 19.04 25.47 -20.44
N LYS A 35 18.66 25.44 -19.16
CA LYS A 35 19.24 26.32 -18.13
C LYS A 35 20.65 25.89 -17.73
N THR A 36 20.97 24.60 -17.89
CA THR A 36 22.28 24.02 -17.56
C THR A 36 23.25 24.11 -18.74
N ASP A 37 24.49 23.71 -18.51
CA ASP A 37 25.56 23.67 -19.50
C ASP A 37 25.68 22.33 -20.24
N HIS A 38 24.70 21.44 -20.06
CA HIS A 38 24.61 20.12 -20.68
C HIS A 38 23.14 19.79 -20.99
N LEU A 39 22.88 18.74 -21.76
CA LEU A 39 21.52 18.30 -22.08
C LEU A 39 20.98 17.30 -21.04
N SER A 40 19.64 17.20 -20.95
CA SER A 40 18.96 16.17 -20.16
C SER A 40 19.27 16.19 -18.67
N ASP A 41 19.33 17.37 -18.05
CA ASP A 41 19.68 17.61 -16.62
C ASP A 41 18.98 16.64 -15.64
N THR A 42 17.71 16.30 -15.86
CA THR A 42 17.02 15.32 -14.98
C THR A 42 17.68 13.94 -14.97
N ILE A 43 18.11 13.44 -16.14
CA ILE A 43 18.79 12.15 -16.27
C ILE A 43 20.27 12.28 -15.91
N TYR A 44 20.89 13.42 -16.21
CA TYR A 44 22.25 13.75 -15.77
C TYR A 44 22.37 13.68 -14.24
N LYS A 45 21.40 14.24 -13.52
CA LYS A 45 21.30 14.23 -12.05
C LYS A 45 20.88 12.89 -11.45
N TYR A 46 20.61 11.87 -12.26
CA TYR A 46 20.54 10.52 -11.71
C TYR A 46 21.90 10.12 -11.18
N GLN A 47 21.93 9.32 -10.12
CA GLN A 47 23.19 8.85 -9.58
C GLN A 47 24.06 8.16 -10.63
N LYS A 48 25.37 8.30 -10.49
CA LYS A 48 26.35 7.68 -11.37
C LYS A 48 26.20 6.16 -11.44
N GLY A 49 26.34 5.62 -12.65
CA GLY A 49 26.23 4.19 -12.93
C GLY A 49 24.80 3.64 -12.82
N LYS A 50 23.79 4.47 -12.53
CA LYS A 50 22.39 4.04 -12.45
C LYS A 50 21.97 3.32 -13.72
N HIS A 51 21.33 2.17 -13.57
CA HIS A 51 20.63 1.51 -14.66
C HIS A 51 19.24 2.14 -14.83
N VAL A 52 18.99 2.71 -16.00
CA VAL A 52 17.73 3.37 -16.36
C VAL A 52 16.90 2.39 -17.19
N MET A 53 15.66 2.16 -16.76
CA MET A 53 14.76 1.21 -17.40
C MET A 53 13.91 1.86 -18.50
N ALA A 54 13.71 1.17 -19.62
CA ALA A 54 12.81 1.58 -20.70
C ALA A 54 11.38 1.03 -20.52
N THR A 55 10.72 1.42 -19.42
CA THR A 55 9.34 1.01 -19.08
C THR A 55 8.30 1.98 -19.68
N PRO A 56 7.13 1.51 -20.17
CA PRO A 56 6.72 0.11 -20.33
C PRO A 56 7.40 -0.56 -21.54
N SER A 57 7.78 -1.83 -21.40
CA SER A 57 8.44 -2.58 -22.48
C SER A 57 7.51 -2.80 -23.67
N GLN A 58 6.20 -2.92 -23.45
CA GLN A 58 5.20 -3.10 -24.51
C GLN A 58 4.92 -1.84 -25.34
N LEU A 59 5.28 -0.65 -24.87
CA LEU A 59 5.05 0.59 -25.60
C LEU A 59 6.10 0.72 -26.71
N VAL A 60 5.68 1.06 -27.93
CA VAL A 60 6.63 1.33 -29.03
C VAL A 60 7.22 2.73 -28.85
N LEU A 61 8.55 2.86 -28.99
CA LEU A 61 9.21 4.16 -29.06
C LEU A 61 9.16 4.63 -30.51
N ARG A 62 8.55 5.79 -30.76
CA ARG A 62 8.47 6.42 -32.09
C ARG A 62 9.29 7.71 -32.20
N ALA A 63 9.95 8.11 -31.11
CA ALA A 63 10.81 9.27 -31.09
C ALA A 63 11.98 9.14 -32.07
N ASP A 64 12.44 10.28 -32.59
CA ASP A 64 13.67 10.36 -33.39
C ASP A 64 14.95 10.10 -32.57
N MET A 65 14.85 10.08 -31.25
CA MET A 65 15.95 9.80 -30.33
C MET A 65 15.86 8.36 -29.84
N ASP A 66 16.95 7.61 -29.91
CA ASP A 66 16.98 6.22 -29.45
C ASP A 66 16.97 6.16 -27.92
N PHE A 67 16.25 5.18 -27.37
CA PHE A 67 16.25 4.92 -25.95
C PHE A 67 15.95 3.46 -25.63
N ASP A 68 16.97 2.80 -25.10
CA ASP A 68 16.90 1.45 -24.54
C ASP A 68 17.34 1.45 -23.07
N ALA A 69 16.98 0.39 -22.35
CA ALA A 69 17.42 0.22 -20.98
C ALA A 69 18.96 0.09 -20.93
N GLY A 70 19.60 0.83 -20.03
CA GLY A 70 21.05 0.93 -20.01
C GLY A 70 21.59 1.77 -18.86
N LYS A 71 22.92 1.86 -18.76
CA LYS A 71 23.56 2.76 -17.79
C LYS A 71 23.30 4.23 -18.18
N ARG A 72 23.10 5.08 -17.18
CA ARG A 72 22.90 6.53 -17.31
C ARG A 72 23.86 7.15 -18.31
N GLU A 73 25.15 6.87 -18.19
CA GLU A 73 26.21 7.47 -19.02
C GLU A 73 26.09 7.04 -20.49
N ALA A 74 25.72 5.78 -20.74
CA ALA A 74 25.53 5.29 -22.11
C ALA A 74 24.33 5.98 -22.77
N ILE A 75 23.23 6.18 -22.03
CA ILE A 75 22.03 6.87 -22.53
C ILE A 75 22.35 8.34 -22.85
N LEU A 76 22.99 9.04 -21.91
CA LEU A 76 23.38 10.45 -22.12
C LEU A 76 24.33 10.59 -23.31
N GLY A 77 25.35 9.71 -23.42
CA GLY A 77 26.28 9.71 -24.55
C GLY A 77 25.59 9.46 -25.90
N THR A 78 24.61 8.55 -25.96
CA THR A 78 23.80 8.33 -27.17
C THR A 78 22.99 9.57 -27.52
N TRP A 79 22.36 10.21 -26.53
CA TRP A 79 21.54 11.40 -26.76
C TRP A 79 22.36 12.61 -27.19
N ASP A 80 23.52 12.86 -26.59
CA ASP A 80 24.42 13.94 -26.99
C ASP A 80 24.92 13.75 -28.42
N LYS A 81 25.31 12.52 -28.78
CA LYS A 81 25.72 12.17 -30.13
C LYS A 81 24.60 12.41 -31.14
N GLN A 82 23.40 11.91 -30.86
CA GLN A 82 22.26 12.04 -31.78
C GLN A 82 21.77 13.49 -31.90
N ALA A 83 21.83 14.27 -30.82
CA ALA A 83 21.50 15.69 -30.86
C ALA A 83 22.43 16.46 -31.81
N ALA A 84 23.73 16.15 -31.78
CA ALA A 84 24.71 16.72 -32.69
C ALA A 84 24.53 16.25 -34.14
N GLU A 85 24.36 14.94 -34.37
CA GLU A 85 24.15 14.36 -35.71
C GLU A 85 22.91 14.92 -36.40
N ARG A 86 21.82 15.11 -35.64
CA ARG A 86 20.56 15.67 -36.13
C ARG A 86 20.54 17.19 -36.19
N LYS A 87 21.62 17.87 -35.80
CA LYS A 87 21.76 19.34 -35.80
C LYS A 87 20.63 20.04 -35.06
N ILE A 88 20.26 19.52 -33.89
CA ILE A 88 19.25 20.16 -33.03
C ILE A 88 19.74 21.56 -32.66
N ASN A 89 18.90 22.58 -32.83
CA ASN A 89 19.25 23.94 -32.45
C ASN A 89 19.08 24.13 -30.94
N VAL A 90 20.19 24.09 -30.19
CA VAL A 90 20.21 24.18 -28.72
C VAL A 90 20.83 25.49 -28.26
N ARG A 91 20.25 26.12 -27.24
CA ARG A 91 20.90 27.15 -26.42
C ARG A 91 20.98 26.68 -24.97
N LEU A 92 22.20 26.39 -24.54
CA LEU A 92 22.55 26.06 -23.15
C LEU A 92 22.65 27.34 -22.32
N LYS A 93 22.70 27.20 -20.98
CA LYS A 93 22.77 28.32 -20.02
C LYS A 93 21.69 29.38 -20.23
N SER A 94 20.53 28.96 -20.74
CA SER A 94 19.41 29.80 -21.15
C SER A 94 18.18 29.49 -20.31
N GLU A 95 18.17 29.98 -19.06
CA GLU A 95 17.01 29.80 -18.17
C GLU A 95 15.88 30.75 -18.55
N VAL A 96 14.68 30.20 -18.78
CA VAL A 96 13.49 30.98 -19.08
C VAL A 96 12.91 31.56 -17.79
N LYS A 97 12.78 32.89 -17.75
CA LYS A 97 12.25 33.64 -16.63
C LYS A 97 10.75 33.93 -16.78
N ALA A 98 10.32 34.27 -17.98
CA ALA A 98 8.94 34.66 -18.27
C ALA A 98 8.57 34.36 -19.71
N ILE A 99 7.29 34.07 -19.94
CA ILE A 99 6.69 33.90 -21.27
C ILE A 99 5.48 34.83 -21.33
N SER A 100 5.40 35.62 -22.39
CA SER A 100 4.29 36.55 -22.63
C SER A 100 3.93 36.57 -24.12
N GLY A 101 2.74 37.06 -24.45
CA GLY A 101 2.23 37.11 -25.82
C GLY A 101 1.09 36.13 -26.04
N ALA A 102 0.84 35.78 -27.31
CA ALA A 102 -0.26 34.91 -27.71
C ALA A 102 0.18 33.99 -28.86
N LYS A 103 -0.63 32.97 -29.18
CA LYS A 103 -0.40 32.04 -30.28
C LYS A 103 0.03 32.76 -31.56
N GLY A 104 1.17 32.36 -32.12
CA GLY A 104 1.77 32.97 -33.31
C GLY A 104 2.80 34.08 -33.01
N ASP A 105 2.82 34.63 -31.80
CA ASP A 105 3.76 35.69 -31.41
C ASP A 105 4.03 35.71 -29.89
N PHE A 106 4.76 34.71 -29.42
CA PHE A 106 5.26 34.68 -28.06
C PHE A 106 6.62 35.35 -27.94
N THR A 107 6.83 36.02 -26.80
CA THR A 107 8.13 36.52 -26.34
C THR A 107 8.56 35.76 -25.08
N ILE A 108 9.74 35.17 -25.14
CA ILE A 108 10.36 34.37 -24.08
C ILE A 108 11.52 35.19 -23.51
N GLY A 109 11.40 35.63 -22.26
CA GLY A 109 12.45 36.36 -21.55
C GLY A 109 13.36 35.41 -20.79
N LEU A 110 14.67 35.56 -20.96
CA LEU A 110 15.70 34.77 -20.28
C LEU A 110 16.23 35.49 -19.03
N THR A 111 16.86 34.75 -18.12
CA THR A 111 17.43 35.30 -16.89
C THR A 111 18.62 36.24 -17.13
N ASP A 112 19.33 36.08 -18.25
CA ASP A 112 20.42 36.96 -18.68
C ASP A 112 19.95 38.31 -19.25
N GLY A 113 18.63 38.53 -19.33
CA GLY A 113 18.01 39.75 -19.84
C GLY A 113 17.74 39.76 -21.34
N THR A 114 18.15 38.72 -22.07
CA THR A 114 17.83 38.57 -23.50
C THR A 114 16.43 38.00 -23.73
N SER A 115 15.92 38.10 -24.96
CA SER A 115 14.61 37.56 -25.32
C SER A 115 14.62 36.85 -26.67
N ILE A 116 13.69 35.90 -26.83
CA ILE A 116 13.49 35.09 -28.02
C ILE A 116 12.02 35.18 -28.42
N ARG A 117 11.73 35.15 -29.73
CA ARG A 117 10.35 35.10 -30.25
C ARG A 117 10.04 33.74 -30.86
N ALA A 118 8.82 33.25 -30.65
CA ALA A 118 8.35 32.02 -31.26
C ALA A 118 6.83 32.00 -31.53
N GLU A 119 6.40 31.23 -32.52
CA GLU A 119 4.96 31.07 -32.85
C GLU A 119 4.24 30.11 -31.87
N ALA A 120 4.91 29.04 -31.47
CA ALA A 120 4.43 28.06 -30.50
C ALA A 120 5.49 27.74 -29.45
N ILE A 121 5.04 27.32 -28.26
CA ILE A 121 5.91 26.94 -27.14
C ILE A 121 5.62 25.51 -26.72
N ILE A 122 6.67 24.73 -26.48
CA ILE A 122 6.61 23.43 -25.82
C ILE A 122 7.30 23.54 -24.46
N LEU A 123 6.56 23.41 -23.37
CA LEU A 123 7.07 23.34 -22.01
C LEU A 123 7.40 21.89 -21.65
N ALA A 124 8.69 21.57 -21.59
CA ALA A 124 9.25 20.26 -21.27
C ALA A 124 10.14 20.31 -20.00
N ILE A 125 9.80 21.19 -19.05
CA ILE A 125 10.62 21.52 -17.88
C ILE A 125 10.59 20.45 -16.76
N GLY A 126 9.70 19.46 -16.86
CA GLY A 126 9.51 18.43 -15.84
C GLY A 126 9.10 18.99 -14.47
N THR A 127 9.32 18.21 -13.41
CA THR A 127 9.03 18.61 -12.02
C THR A 127 10.25 18.55 -11.10
N GLN A 128 11.30 17.81 -11.45
CA GLN A 128 12.45 17.55 -10.56
C GLN A 128 13.24 18.79 -10.15
N GLY A 129 13.16 19.88 -10.92
CA GLY A 129 13.77 21.15 -10.56
C GLY A 129 13.17 21.83 -9.31
N ASN A 130 12.10 21.28 -8.74
CA ASN A 130 11.38 21.83 -7.58
C ASN A 130 11.03 20.72 -6.55
N PRO A 131 12.03 20.25 -5.77
CA PRO A 131 11.88 19.13 -4.83
C PRO A 131 11.02 19.49 -3.61
N ASN A 132 10.41 18.47 -3.00
CA ASN A 132 9.73 18.59 -1.72
C ASN A 132 10.75 18.72 -0.58
N LEU A 133 10.71 19.85 0.13
CA LEU A 133 11.58 20.12 1.25
C LEU A 133 11.12 19.42 2.54
N MET A 134 12.08 19.05 3.38
CA MET A 134 11.84 18.48 4.70
C MET A 134 11.43 19.59 5.68
N ARG A 135 10.15 19.63 6.04
CA ARG A 135 9.57 20.66 6.91
C ARG A 135 9.54 20.21 8.38
N VAL A 136 10.71 19.91 8.92
CA VAL A 136 10.89 19.58 10.34
C VAL A 136 11.94 20.51 10.94
N PRO A 137 11.99 20.71 12.27
CA PRO A 137 13.08 21.45 12.89
C PRO A 137 14.44 20.87 12.46
N GLY A 138 15.34 21.72 11.95
CA GLY A 138 16.65 21.33 11.42
C GLY A 138 16.66 20.77 9.99
N GLY A 139 15.52 20.70 9.29
CA GLY A 139 15.44 20.18 7.92
C GLY A 139 16.17 21.01 6.84
N ASP A 140 16.68 22.19 7.21
CA ASP A 140 17.48 23.12 6.42
C ASP A 140 18.99 23.05 6.73
N MET A 141 19.42 22.14 7.61
CA MET A 141 20.83 21.93 7.93
C MET A 141 21.64 21.45 6.71
N ALA A 142 22.93 21.81 6.67
CA ALA A 142 23.81 21.56 5.52
C ALA A 142 24.02 20.07 5.16
N HIS A 143 23.83 19.14 6.09
CA HIS A 143 23.95 17.70 5.83
C HIS A 143 22.65 17.08 5.27
N VAL A 144 21.60 17.88 5.06
CA VAL A 144 20.38 17.48 4.35
C VAL A 144 20.52 17.82 2.87
N GLN A 145 20.63 16.79 2.03
CA GLN A 145 20.76 16.90 0.59
C GLN A 145 19.52 16.36 -0.09
N TYR A 146 19.08 16.99 -1.18
CA TYR A 146 17.89 16.57 -1.93
C TYR A 146 18.24 15.79 -3.21
N GLN A 147 19.53 15.56 -3.43
CA GLN A 147 20.12 14.97 -4.61
C GLN A 147 21.32 14.11 -4.21
N LEU A 148 21.57 13.05 -4.99
CA LEU A 148 22.73 12.17 -4.83
C LEU A 148 23.35 11.95 -6.22
N ASP A 149 24.52 12.56 -6.45
CA ASP A 149 25.19 12.56 -7.75
C ASP A 149 26.10 11.33 -7.95
N ASP A 150 27.01 11.07 -7.01
CA ASP A 150 27.87 9.89 -7.01
C ASP A 150 27.81 9.21 -5.62
N PRO A 151 27.21 8.03 -5.50
CA PRO A 151 27.22 7.27 -4.26
C PRO A 151 28.65 6.91 -3.81
N GLY A 152 29.60 6.84 -4.75
CA GLY A 152 31.01 6.52 -4.53
C GLY A 152 31.80 7.57 -3.75
N GLU A 153 31.26 8.79 -3.61
CA GLU A 153 31.96 9.90 -2.92
C GLU A 153 31.90 9.83 -1.40
N TYR A 154 31.01 9.00 -0.84
CA TYR A 154 30.77 8.92 0.59
C TYR A 154 31.43 7.68 1.17
N VAL A 155 32.20 7.84 2.26
CA VAL A 155 32.96 6.76 2.90
C VAL A 155 32.84 6.90 4.41
N ASP A 156 32.63 5.79 5.11
CA ASP A 156 32.51 5.68 6.57
C ASP A 156 31.42 6.58 7.20
N GLU A 157 30.32 6.81 6.48
CA GLU A 157 29.21 7.64 6.96
C GLU A 157 27.93 6.85 7.31
N HIS A 158 27.18 7.35 8.30
CA HIS A 158 25.81 6.96 8.58
C HIS A 158 24.84 7.78 7.73
N ILE A 159 24.37 7.19 6.63
CA ILE A 159 23.57 7.90 5.64
C ILE A 159 22.12 7.43 5.71
N THR A 160 21.19 8.36 5.94
CA THR A 160 19.75 8.05 5.95
C THR A 160 19.06 8.63 4.72
N VAL A 161 18.46 7.77 3.92
CA VAL A 161 17.64 8.14 2.77
C VAL A 161 16.19 8.31 3.22
N ILE A 162 15.62 9.50 3.05
CA ILE A 162 14.23 9.81 3.40
C ILE A 162 13.35 9.81 2.15
N GLY A 163 12.37 8.91 2.12
CA GLY A 163 11.47 8.72 1.00
C GLY A 163 11.83 7.46 0.22
N ALA A 164 10.87 6.55 0.10
CA ALA A 164 11.08 5.24 -0.50
C ALA A 164 10.30 5.03 -1.80
N GLY A 165 10.24 6.08 -2.64
CA GLY A 165 9.93 5.91 -4.06
C GLY A 165 11.14 5.36 -4.82
N ASP A 166 11.00 5.11 -6.13
CA ASP A 166 12.05 4.52 -6.96
C ASP A 166 13.43 5.19 -6.77
N ALA A 167 13.48 6.52 -6.85
CA ALA A 167 14.73 7.26 -6.71
C ALA A 167 15.38 7.10 -5.33
N GLY A 168 14.59 7.05 -4.25
CA GLY A 168 15.11 6.86 -2.90
C GLY A 168 15.67 5.46 -2.70
N ILE A 169 14.95 4.45 -3.19
CA ILE A 169 15.41 3.06 -3.16
C ILE A 169 16.72 2.89 -3.94
N GLU A 170 16.77 3.43 -5.15
CA GLU A 170 17.97 3.37 -6.00
C GLU A 170 19.16 4.09 -5.36
N ASN A 171 18.93 5.25 -4.71
CA ASN A 171 19.95 5.97 -3.96
C ASN A 171 20.47 5.19 -2.77
N ALA A 172 19.58 4.58 -1.98
CA ALA A 172 19.99 3.76 -0.86
C ALA A 172 20.79 2.52 -1.31
N LEU A 173 20.35 1.85 -2.38
CA LEU A 173 21.07 0.72 -2.97
C LEU A 173 22.43 1.12 -3.53
N GLY A 174 22.54 2.31 -4.15
CA GLY A 174 23.80 2.83 -4.67
C GLY A 174 24.81 3.10 -3.56
N LEU A 175 24.37 3.71 -2.46
CA LEU A 175 25.21 3.98 -1.28
C LEU A 175 25.64 2.71 -0.54
N ALA A 176 24.84 1.64 -0.65
CA ALA A 176 25.08 0.34 -0.03
C ALA A 176 25.66 -0.70 -1.02
N ALA A 177 26.12 -0.27 -2.20
CA ALA A 177 26.59 -1.16 -3.25
C ALA A 177 28.02 -1.66 -2.98
N ASP A 178 28.92 -0.78 -2.54
CA ASP A 178 30.31 -1.12 -2.26
C ASP A 178 30.58 -1.20 -0.75
N VAL A 179 30.79 -2.41 -0.27
CA VAL A 179 31.09 -2.71 1.14
C VAL A 179 32.41 -2.05 1.58
N ALA A 180 33.34 -1.81 0.66
CA ALA A 180 34.61 -1.15 0.97
C ALA A 180 34.43 0.33 1.37
N GLN A 181 33.30 0.96 1.03
CA GLN A 181 33.00 2.32 1.46
C GLN A 181 32.64 2.42 2.95
N GLY A 182 32.36 1.31 3.65
CA GLY A 182 32.09 1.33 5.10
C GLY A 182 30.81 2.08 5.53
N ASN A 183 29.96 2.50 4.59
CA ASN A 183 28.76 3.27 4.89
C ASN A 183 27.70 2.45 5.63
N VAL A 184 27.04 3.05 6.62
CA VAL A 184 25.86 2.50 7.26
C VAL A 184 24.63 3.17 6.67
N VAL A 185 23.96 2.48 5.75
CA VAL A 185 22.84 3.05 5.00
C VAL A 185 21.51 2.63 5.61
N SER A 186 20.62 3.61 5.83
CA SER A 186 19.24 3.37 6.25
C SER A 186 18.28 4.03 5.27
N ILE A 187 17.18 3.37 4.91
CA ILE A 187 16.05 4.00 4.19
C ILE A 187 14.83 4.10 5.10
N VAL A 188 14.15 5.24 5.07
CA VAL A 188 12.96 5.49 5.88
C VAL A 188 11.72 5.65 5.01
N ASN A 189 10.68 4.88 5.31
CA ASN A 189 9.37 4.97 4.69
C ASN A 189 8.26 5.20 5.72
N ARG A 190 7.29 6.07 5.39
CA ARG A 190 6.18 6.46 6.30
C ARG A 190 5.16 5.34 6.53
N THR A 191 5.03 4.45 5.55
CA THR A 191 4.10 3.33 5.55
C THR A 191 4.88 2.02 5.55
N ALA A 192 4.23 0.93 5.93
CA ALA A 192 4.75 -0.42 5.72
C ALA A 192 5.01 -0.70 4.23
N ASP A 193 4.05 -0.31 3.37
CA ASP A 193 4.10 -0.60 1.93
C ASP A 193 4.89 0.46 1.13
N PHE A 194 5.57 0.02 0.06
CA PHE A 194 6.32 0.85 -0.89
C PHE A 194 5.48 1.19 -2.13
N SER A 195 4.26 1.71 -1.93
CA SER A 195 3.26 1.89 -3.01
C SER A 195 3.68 2.82 -4.16
N ARG A 196 4.65 3.71 -3.92
CA ARG A 196 5.20 4.65 -4.90
C ARG A 196 6.43 4.13 -5.65
N ALA A 197 6.89 2.91 -5.36
CA ALA A 197 8.04 2.30 -6.00
C ALA A 197 7.65 1.10 -6.86
N LYS A 198 8.43 0.83 -7.90
CA LYS A 198 8.29 -0.36 -8.74
C LYS A 198 8.64 -1.61 -7.95
N SER A 199 7.89 -2.68 -8.18
CA SER A 199 8.10 -3.97 -7.52
C SER A 199 9.52 -4.53 -7.67
N ALA A 200 10.17 -4.29 -8.81
CA ALA A 200 11.57 -4.69 -9.03
C ALA A 200 12.55 -3.97 -8.08
N ASN A 201 12.38 -2.65 -7.89
CA ASN A 201 13.20 -1.86 -6.98
C ASN A 201 12.97 -2.29 -5.53
N VAL A 202 11.71 -2.53 -5.14
CA VAL A 202 11.39 -3.05 -3.81
C VAL A 202 12.03 -4.42 -3.57
N LYS A 203 12.03 -5.32 -4.56
CA LYS A 203 12.71 -6.63 -4.46
C LYS A 203 14.22 -6.47 -4.21
N LEU A 204 14.88 -5.56 -4.93
CA LEU A 204 16.31 -5.27 -4.73
C LEU A 204 16.59 -4.66 -3.36
N LEU A 205 15.72 -3.74 -2.91
CA LEU A 205 15.79 -3.14 -1.58
C LEU A 205 15.74 -4.21 -0.49
N MET A 206 14.75 -5.10 -0.57
CA MET A 206 14.58 -6.18 0.41
C MET A 206 15.78 -7.13 0.40
N ALA A 207 16.27 -7.52 -0.78
CA ALA A 207 17.48 -8.34 -0.89
C ALA A 207 18.70 -7.67 -0.24
N ALA A 208 18.89 -6.36 -0.44
CA ALA A 208 19.99 -5.62 0.18
C ALA A 208 19.91 -5.58 1.71
N ARG A 209 18.71 -5.41 2.26
CA ARG A 209 18.48 -5.56 3.70
C ARG A 209 18.82 -6.96 4.18
N ASP A 210 18.36 -7.97 3.46
CA ASP A 210 18.50 -9.37 3.86
C ASP A 210 19.95 -9.86 3.82
N GLU A 211 20.76 -9.27 2.93
CA GLU A 211 22.21 -9.42 2.87
C GLU A 211 22.95 -8.61 3.94
N GLY A 212 22.24 -7.84 4.77
CA GLY A 212 22.81 -7.00 5.83
C GLY A 212 23.53 -5.74 5.31
N ARG A 213 23.34 -5.38 4.05
CA ARG A 213 24.01 -4.21 3.43
C ARG A 213 23.38 -2.88 3.81
N MET A 214 22.12 -2.87 4.24
CA MET A 214 21.41 -1.66 4.63
C MET A 214 20.23 -1.94 5.57
N ASN A 215 19.77 -0.89 6.26
CA ASN A 215 18.59 -0.94 7.11
C ASN A 215 17.36 -0.39 6.38
N ILE A 216 16.19 -0.99 6.63
CA ILE A 216 14.90 -0.48 6.18
C ILE A 216 14.07 -0.16 7.41
N ILE A 217 13.64 1.10 7.54
CA ILE A 217 12.81 1.58 8.63
C ILE A 217 11.46 1.98 8.02
N THR A 218 10.45 1.12 8.19
CA THR A 218 9.08 1.42 7.76
C THR A 218 8.28 2.00 8.91
N ASP A 219 7.07 2.48 8.60
CA ASP A 219 6.16 3.06 9.58
C ASP A 219 6.76 4.21 10.39
N ALA A 220 7.70 4.93 9.76
CA ALA A 220 8.49 5.96 10.41
C ALA A 220 8.51 7.28 9.62
N SER A 221 8.50 8.39 10.34
CA SER A 221 8.60 9.73 9.76
C SER A 221 9.64 10.59 10.46
N PRO A 222 10.37 11.45 9.73
CA PRO A 222 11.26 12.43 10.36
C PRO A 222 10.51 13.32 11.34
N ASN A 223 11.03 13.44 12.57
CA ASN A 223 10.51 14.31 13.61
C ASN A 223 11.30 15.63 13.67
N ARG A 224 12.63 15.52 13.75
CA ARG A 224 13.59 16.64 13.74
C ARG A 224 14.98 16.16 13.33
N VAL A 225 15.80 17.09 12.84
CA VAL A 225 17.19 16.88 12.46
C VAL A 225 18.08 17.61 13.47
N GLU A 226 19.06 16.90 14.00
CA GLU A 226 20.06 17.41 14.93
C GLU A 226 21.45 17.31 14.29
N LYS A 227 22.46 17.91 14.90
CA LYS A 227 23.84 17.70 14.45
C LYS A 227 24.24 16.24 14.69
N ASP A 228 24.62 15.52 13.62
CA ASP A 228 25.05 14.11 13.62
C ASP A 228 23.96 13.08 13.99
N TYR A 229 22.69 13.52 14.12
CA TYR A 229 21.56 12.66 14.50
C TYR A 229 20.27 13.00 13.77
N LEU A 230 19.48 11.96 13.50
CA LEU A 230 18.11 12.06 13.00
C LEU A 230 17.16 11.43 14.00
N VAL A 231 16.10 12.16 14.35
CA VAL A 231 15.04 11.65 15.20
C VAL A 231 13.83 11.29 14.34
N LEU A 232 13.36 10.07 14.48
CA LEU A 232 12.19 9.55 13.79
C LEU A 232 11.06 9.27 14.80
N ASP A 233 9.85 9.58 14.40
CA ASP A 233 8.66 8.95 15.00
C ASP A 233 8.52 7.55 14.38
N THR A 234 8.59 6.50 15.20
CA THR A 234 8.47 5.08 14.77
C THR A 234 7.25 4.41 15.40
N ARG A 235 6.96 3.15 15.02
CA ARG A 235 5.86 2.36 15.59
C ARG A 235 5.96 2.20 17.12
N ASP A 236 7.18 2.13 17.64
CA ASP A 236 7.48 1.85 19.06
C ASP A 236 7.72 3.15 19.85
N GLY A 237 7.49 4.32 19.22
CA GLY A 237 7.72 5.65 19.81
C GLY A 237 8.82 6.45 19.10
N GLU A 238 9.30 7.51 19.76
CA GLU A 238 10.40 8.32 19.24
C GLU A 238 11.72 7.53 19.29
N ALA A 239 12.45 7.49 18.19
CA ALA A 239 13.75 6.83 18.10
C ALA A 239 14.80 7.78 17.50
N ARG A 240 15.96 7.84 18.15
CA ARG A 240 17.08 8.70 17.78
C ARG A 240 18.21 7.88 17.17
N PHE A 241 18.60 8.21 15.94
CA PHE A 241 19.59 7.49 15.16
C PHE A 241 20.78 8.39 14.86
N ARG A 242 22.00 7.82 14.89
CA ARG A 242 23.17 8.52 14.33
C ARG A 242 22.96 8.70 12.83
N CYS A 243 23.19 9.90 12.34
CA CYS A 243 23.00 10.24 10.94
C CYS A 243 23.95 11.38 10.58
N ASP A 244 25.02 11.04 9.86
CA ASP A 244 26.01 12.01 9.39
C ASP A 244 25.47 12.75 8.15
N ARG A 245 24.59 12.10 7.37
CA ARG A 245 24.00 12.67 6.15
C ARG A 245 22.59 12.19 5.87
N ILE A 246 21.75 13.11 5.37
CA ILE A 246 20.39 12.81 4.96
C ILE A 246 20.27 13.02 3.45
N ILE A 247 19.83 11.99 2.72
CA ILE A 247 19.45 12.09 1.30
C ILE A 247 17.92 12.10 1.21
N ALA A 248 17.33 13.29 1.08
CA ALA A 248 15.90 13.50 1.05
C ALA A 248 15.33 13.35 -0.39
N ARG A 249 14.73 12.20 -0.69
CA ARG A 249 14.05 11.89 -1.96
C ARG A 249 12.53 11.88 -1.77
N MET A 250 12.00 13.04 -1.38
CA MET A 250 10.59 13.22 -0.98
C MET A 250 9.64 13.58 -2.15
N GLY A 251 10.07 13.36 -3.39
CA GLY A 251 9.34 13.75 -4.60
C GLY A 251 9.51 15.23 -4.96
N SER A 252 8.81 15.67 -6.00
CA SER A 252 8.88 17.03 -6.53
C SER A 252 7.52 17.48 -7.06
N ALA A 253 7.30 18.79 -7.17
CA ALA A 253 6.03 19.35 -7.62
C ALA A 253 6.23 20.35 -8.77
N ALA A 254 5.20 20.59 -9.56
CA ALA A 254 5.24 21.59 -10.63
C ALA A 254 5.57 23.00 -10.06
N PRO A 255 6.34 23.84 -10.78
CA PRO A 255 6.59 25.22 -10.38
C PRO A 255 5.34 26.09 -10.66
N ARG A 256 4.28 25.88 -9.86
CA ARG A 256 2.93 26.40 -10.11
C ARG A 256 2.87 27.88 -10.46
N LYS A 257 3.55 28.74 -9.68
CA LYS A 257 3.60 30.19 -9.91
C LYS A 257 4.08 30.57 -11.31
N PHE A 258 5.08 29.86 -11.85
CA PHE A 258 5.60 30.11 -13.18
C PHE A 258 4.60 29.66 -14.25
N ILE A 259 4.00 28.49 -14.07
CA ILE A 259 3.01 27.94 -15.01
C ILE A 259 1.74 28.80 -15.09
N GLU A 260 1.23 29.25 -13.94
CA GLU A 260 0.08 30.17 -13.88
C GLU A 260 0.42 31.53 -14.49
N ALA A 261 1.65 32.04 -14.29
CA ALA A 261 2.10 33.28 -14.94
C ALA A 261 2.17 33.15 -16.47
N CYS A 262 2.32 31.94 -17.01
CA CYS A 262 2.19 31.65 -18.44
C CYS A 262 0.72 31.56 -18.92
N GLY A 263 -0.27 31.82 -18.07
CA GLY A 263 -1.70 31.76 -18.41
C GLY A 263 -2.29 30.35 -18.42
N ILE A 264 -1.63 29.39 -17.75
CA ILE A 264 -2.03 27.98 -17.75
C ILE A 264 -2.78 27.64 -16.46
N GLU A 265 -3.99 27.10 -16.60
CA GLU A 265 -4.81 26.62 -15.49
C GLU A 265 -4.42 25.19 -15.09
N PHE A 266 -4.61 24.87 -13.80
CA PHE A 266 -4.44 23.53 -13.24
C PHE A 266 -5.79 22.83 -13.05
N THR A 267 -5.77 21.50 -12.96
CA THR A 267 -6.99 20.69 -12.78
C THR A 267 -7.69 20.93 -11.44
N SER A 268 -6.97 21.37 -10.40
CA SER A 268 -7.53 21.75 -9.10
C SER A 268 -6.61 22.71 -8.33
N GLU A 269 -7.05 23.16 -7.15
CA GLU A 269 -6.23 23.95 -6.21
C GLU A 269 -5.16 23.10 -5.51
N ASP A 270 -5.19 21.76 -5.62
CA ASP A 270 -4.21 20.89 -4.97
C ASP A 270 -2.78 21.19 -5.45
N ARG A 271 -1.80 21.16 -4.54
CA ARG A 271 -0.39 21.47 -4.86
C ARG A 271 0.23 20.52 -5.88
N GLU A 272 -0.25 19.28 -5.92
CA GLU A 272 0.24 18.22 -6.81
C GLU A 272 -0.61 18.10 -8.09
N ALA A 273 -1.56 19.03 -8.31
CA ALA A 273 -2.37 19.05 -9.53
C ALA A 273 -1.51 19.23 -10.79
N PHE A 274 -2.02 18.74 -11.91
CA PHE A 274 -1.39 18.91 -13.22
C PHE A 274 -2.04 20.05 -14.01
N PRO A 275 -1.34 20.63 -15.00
CA PRO A 275 -1.95 21.55 -15.95
C PRO A 275 -3.15 20.91 -16.66
N LYS A 276 -4.16 21.72 -16.97
CA LYS A 276 -5.30 21.29 -17.80
C LYS A 276 -4.87 21.31 -19.26
N LEU A 277 -4.88 20.13 -19.90
CA LEU A 277 -4.38 19.91 -21.25
C LEU A 277 -5.43 19.26 -22.14
N SER A 278 -5.40 19.60 -23.43
CA SER A 278 -6.11 18.86 -24.48
C SER A 278 -5.41 17.52 -24.78
N PRO A 279 -6.06 16.59 -25.51
CA PRO A 279 -5.40 15.37 -25.99
C PRO A 279 -4.17 15.63 -26.86
N ALA A 280 -4.07 16.82 -27.48
CA ALA A 280 -2.93 17.26 -28.27
C ALA A 280 -1.85 17.97 -27.44
N PHE A 281 -1.88 17.86 -26.11
CA PHE A 281 -0.96 18.50 -25.16
C PHE A 281 -1.05 20.03 -25.08
N GLU A 282 -2.00 20.66 -25.78
CA GLU A 282 -2.19 22.12 -25.73
C GLU A 282 -2.83 22.51 -24.39
N SER A 283 -2.26 23.53 -23.75
CA SER A 283 -2.73 24.07 -22.47
C SER A 283 -3.92 25.01 -22.65
N THR A 284 -4.44 25.54 -21.53
CA THR A 284 -5.48 26.58 -21.56
C THR A 284 -5.02 27.90 -22.15
N ASN A 285 -3.71 28.11 -22.31
CA ASN A 285 -3.17 29.21 -23.12
C ASN A 285 -2.85 28.68 -24.54
N PRO A 286 -3.68 28.99 -25.56
CA PRO A 286 -3.52 28.46 -26.90
C PRO A 286 -2.12 28.74 -27.46
N GLY A 287 -1.51 27.75 -28.10
CA GLY A 287 -0.14 27.83 -28.62
C GLY A 287 0.95 27.45 -27.62
N ILE A 288 0.62 27.24 -26.33
CA ILE A 288 1.53 26.64 -25.35
C ILE A 288 1.15 25.19 -25.11
N TYR A 289 2.08 24.29 -25.39
CA TYR A 289 1.96 22.85 -25.23
C TYR A 289 2.79 22.40 -24.02
N VAL A 290 2.31 21.41 -23.27
CA VAL A 290 3.00 20.91 -22.07
C VAL A 290 3.20 19.41 -22.19
N ILE A 291 4.45 18.96 -22.09
CA ILE A 291 4.83 17.55 -22.24
C ILE A 291 5.75 17.07 -21.12
N GLY A 292 5.94 15.76 -21.06
CA GLY A 292 6.80 15.10 -20.11
C GLY A 292 6.19 14.99 -18.71
N ALA A 293 7.04 14.94 -17.68
CA ALA A 293 6.60 14.77 -16.30
C ALA A 293 5.63 15.87 -15.81
N LEU A 294 5.70 17.08 -16.38
CA LEU A 294 4.79 18.17 -16.04
C LEU A 294 3.35 17.90 -16.53
N ALA A 295 3.18 17.12 -17.61
CA ALA A 295 1.88 16.72 -18.14
C ALA A 295 1.23 15.55 -17.38
N GLY A 296 1.92 15.03 -16.34
CA GLY A 296 1.40 13.97 -15.47
C GLY A 296 1.81 12.54 -15.82
N TYR A 297 2.71 12.35 -16.79
CA TYR A 297 3.14 11.03 -17.25
C TYR A 297 4.67 10.84 -17.17
N PRO A 298 5.26 10.67 -15.97
CA PRO A 298 6.71 10.79 -15.75
C PRO A 298 7.53 9.55 -16.16
N LEU A 299 7.12 8.80 -17.18
CA LEU A 299 7.89 7.69 -17.75
C LEU A 299 8.66 8.15 -18.99
N ILE A 300 9.96 7.89 -19.04
CA ILE A 300 10.86 8.38 -20.10
C ILE A 300 10.35 8.04 -21.50
N LYS A 301 9.95 6.79 -21.74
CA LYS A 301 9.47 6.34 -23.05
C LYS A 301 8.20 7.08 -23.50
N HIS A 302 7.27 7.31 -22.58
CA HIS A 302 6.08 8.12 -22.84
C HIS A 302 6.43 9.59 -23.06
N CYS A 303 7.29 10.16 -22.22
CA CYS A 303 7.78 11.53 -22.35
C CYS A 303 8.39 11.78 -23.75
N MET A 304 9.21 10.85 -24.24
CA MET A 304 9.79 10.95 -25.58
C MET A 304 8.72 10.89 -26.67
N ASN A 305 7.79 9.93 -26.60
CA ASN A 305 6.67 9.87 -27.55
C ASN A 305 5.82 11.16 -27.52
N GLN A 306 5.56 11.75 -26.36
CA GLN A 306 4.86 13.04 -26.26
C GLN A 306 5.60 14.17 -26.96
N GLY A 307 6.94 14.18 -26.92
CA GLY A 307 7.75 15.15 -27.65
C GLY A 307 7.59 15.04 -29.16
N TYR A 308 7.59 13.80 -29.68
CA TYR A 308 7.27 13.53 -31.08
C TYR A 308 5.86 14.05 -31.43
N ASP A 309 4.86 13.66 -30.63
CA ASP A 309 3.44 13.93 -30.89
C ASP A 309 3.10 15.42 -30.87
N ALA A 310 3.64 16.16 -29.89
CA ALA A 310 3.39 17.60 -29.78
C ALA A 310 3.85 18.35 -31.04
N VAL A 311 4.98 17.97 -31.63
CA VAL A 311 5.49 18.59 -32.85
C VAL A 311 4.64 18.21 -34.06
N GLU A 312 4.18 16.97 -34.18
CA GLU A 312 3.22 16.55 -35.21
C GLU A 312 1.90 17.34 -35.12
N PHE A 313 1.36 17.52 -33.92
CA PHE A 313 0.14 18.32 -33.71
C PHE A 313 0.34 19.79 -34.05
N ILE A 314 1.48 20.40 -33.65
CA ILE A 314 1.86 21.76 -34.05
C ILE A 314 2.03 21.86 -35.57
N ASN A 315 2.46 20.78 -36.22
CA ASN A 315 2.59 20.70 -37.67
C ASN A 315 1.28 20.37 -38.41
N GLY A 316 0.16 20.25 -37.70
CA GLY A 316 -1.18 20.07 -38.27
C GLY A 316 -1.61 18.61 -38.46
N ASN A 317 -0.86 17.62 -37.96
CA ASN A 317 -1.22 16.21 -38.03
C ASN A 317 -2.23 15.83 -36.94
N THR A 318 -3.50 16.22 -37.14
CA THR A 318 -4.58 15.93 -36.17
C THR A 318 -5.08 14.48 -36.22
N ALA A 319 -4.60 13.67 -37.18
CA ALA A 319 -4.98 12.26 -37.32
C ALA A 319 -4.04 11.31 -36.57
N LEU A 320 -2.96 11.83 -35.96
CA LEU A 320 -1.98 11.02 -35.23
C LEU A 320 -2.63 10.33 -34.03
N LYS A 321 -2.57 9.01 -34.00
CA LYS A 321 -2.96 8.22 -32.83
C LYS A 321 -1.83 8.14 -31.79
N PRO A 322 -2.11 8.14 -30.48
CA PRO A 322 -1.11 7.92 -29.44
C PRO A 322 -0.38 6.56 -29.57
N ALA A 323 0.86 6.46 -29.09
CA ALA A 323 1.67 5.25 -29.22
C ALA A 323 1.14 4.03 -28.42
N ASP A 324 0.33 4.28 -27.39
CA ASP A 324 -0.33 3.27 -26.56
C ASP A 324 -1.67 2.79 -27.14
N GLU A 325 -2.16 3.41 -28.21
CA GLU A 325 -3.45 3.09 -28.84
C GLU A 325 -3.62 1.60 -29.13
N PRO A 326 -2.66 0.89 -29.77
CA PRO A 326 -2.86 -0.53 -30.11
C PRO A 326 -2.98 -1.44 -28.87
N ILE A 327 -2.44 -1.00 -27.73
CA ILE A 327 -2.52 -1.73 -26.46
C ILE A 327 -3.93 -1.58 -25.89
N LEU A 328 -4.46 -0.35 -25.91
CA LEU A 328 -5.81 -0.06 -25.40
C LEU A 328 -6.89 -0.62 -26.32
N GLU A 329 -6.72 -0.58 -27.65
CA GLU A 329 -7.63 -1.24 -28.62
C GLU A 329 -7.80 -2.73 -28.29
N LYS A 330 -6.72 -3.44 -27.96
CA LYS A 330 -6.76 -4.85 -27.56
C LYS A 330 -7.53 -5.09 -26.26
N LYS A 331 -7.46 -4.16 -25.29
CA LYS A 331 -8.23 -4.26 -24.05
C LYS A 331 -9.73 -4.03 -24.30
N PHE A 332 -10.08 -3.14 -25.22
CA PHE A 332 -11.46 -2.78 -25.51
C PHE A 332 -12.16 -3.66 -26.54
N VAL A 333 -11.42 -4.52 -27.26
CA VAL A 333 -11.97 -5.34 -28.36
C VAL A 333 -13.13 -6.26 -27.93
N TYR A 334 -13.17 -6.66 -26.66
CA TYR A 334 -14.18 -7.56 -26.10
C TYR A 334 -15.40 -6.83 -25.53
N LEU A 335 -15.40 -5.49 -25.51
CA LEU A 335 -16.50 -4.71 -24.95
C LEU A 335 -17.69 -4.64 -25.91
N PRO A 336 -18.92 -4.60 -25.39
CA PRO A 336 -20.11 -4.42 -26.20
C PRO A 336 -20.07 -3.00 -26.80
N GLN A 337 -20.38 -2.88 -28.10
CA GLN A 337 -20.35 -1.64 -28.91
C GLN A 337 -18.99 -1.33 -29.54
N LYS A 338 -19.03 -0.88 -30.80
CA LYS A 338 -17.84 -0.38 -31.51
C LYS A 338 -17.63 1.08 -31.16
N ARG A 339 -16.66 1.36 -30.30
CA ARG A 339 -16.16 2.71 -29.99
C ARG A 339 -14.66 2.77 -30.22
N SER A 340 -14.16 3.95 -30.53
CA SER A 340 -12.72 4.25 -30.51
C SER A 340 -12.18 4.18 -29.08
N VAL A 341 -10.85 4.13 -28.95
CA VAL A 341 -10.18 4.13 -27.64
C VAL A 341 -10.55 5.37 -26.83
N ASP A 342 -10.51 6.55 -27.44
CA ASP A 342 -10.83 7.81 -26.76
C ASP A 342 -12.29 7.86 -26.28
N GLU A 343 -13.23 7.38 -27.10
CA GLU A 343 -14.64 7.27 -26.69
C GLU A 343 -14.84 6.29 -25.53
N TRP A 344 -14.09 5.18 -25.51
CA TRP A 344 -14.13 4.23 -24.39
C TRP A 344 -13.54 4.83 -23.11
N LEU A 345 -12.38 5.46 -23.20
CA LEU A 345 -11.73 6.10 -22.06
C LEU A 345 -12.62 7.20 -21.49
N GLU A 346 -13.18 8.06 -22.35
CA GLU A 346 -14.04 9.16 -21.91
C GLU A 346 -15.34 8.64 -21.29
N PHE A 347 -15.94 7.59 -21.87
CA PHE A 347 -17.09 6.93 -21.28
C PHE A 347 -16.78 6.38 -19.89
N ILE A 348 -15.71 5.62 -19.71
CA ILE A 348 -15.34 5.05 -18.42
C ILE A 348 -15.03 6.16 -17.42
N ARG A 349 -14.28 7.18 -17.85
CA ARG A 349 -13.86 8.32 -17.04
C ARG A 349 -15.05 9.09 -16.48
N THR A 350 -16.06 9.36 -17.30
CA THR A 350 -17.27 10.12 -16.93
C THR A 350 -18.33 9.26 -16.25
N SER A 351 -18.33 7.95 -16.49
CA SER A 351 -19.30 7.04 -15.87
C SER A 351 -18.92 6.64 -14.46
N VAL A 352 -17.63 6.65 -14.10
CA VAL A 352 -17.12 6.18 -12.80
C VAL A 352 -16.73 7.36 -11.91
N THR A 353 -17.37 7.46 -10.74
CA THR A 353 -17.19 8.60 -9.82
C THR A 353 -15.74 8.86 -9.44
N ILE A 354 -14.97 7.80 -9.15
CA ILE A 354 -13.56 7.96 -8.73
C ILE A 354 -12.62 8.35 -9.88
N LEU A 355 -13.05 8.25 -11.14
CA LEU A 355 -12.22 8.52 -12.33
C LEU A 355 -12.53 9.88 -12.98
N ASN A 356 -13.61 10.55 -12.56
CA ASN A 356 -14.09 11.81 -13.15
C ASN A 356 -13.05 12.94 -13.17
N GLU A 357 -12.17 13.00 -12.17
CA GLU A 357 -11.15 14.05 -12.05
C GLU A 357 -9.84 13.72 -12.77
N LEU A 358 -9.72 12.53 -13.37
CA LEU A 358 -8.54 12.19 -14.15
C LEU A 358 -8.50 12.99 -15.44
N SER A 359 -7.31 13.45 -15.82
CA SER A 359 -7.07 13.97 -17.17
C SER A 359 -7.11 12.84 -18.21
N PRO A 360 -7.31 13.15 -19.51
CA PRO A 360 -7.24 12.14 -20.57
C PRO A 360 -5.93 11.33 -20.54
N LEU A 361 -4.79 11.98 -20.24
CA LEU A 361 -3.49 11.32 -20.15
C LEU A 361 -3.39 10.39 -18.95
N GLN A 362 -3.89 10.82 -17.78
CA GLN A 362 -3.93 9.97 -16.58
C GLN A 362 -4.85 8.77 -16.79
N MET A 363 -5.96 8.96 -17.49
CA MET A 363 -6.91 7.89 -17.81
C MET A 363 -6.26 6.82 -18.70
N ARG A 364 -5.45 7.23 -19.68
CA ARG A 364 -4.65 6.29 -20.51
C ARG A 364 -3.61 5.53 -19.68
N GLU A 365 -2.87 6.21 -18.80
CA GLU A 365 -1.92 5.55 -17.88
C GLU A 365 -2.61 4.49 -17.03
N PHE A 366 -3.67 4.91 -16.37
CA PHE A 366 -4.43 4.08 -15.45
C PHE A 366 -4.98 2.83 -16.13
N MET A 367 -5.45 2.95 -17.39
CA MET A 367 -5.99 1.83 -18.15
C MET A 367 -4.91 0.85 -18.66
N LEU A 368 -3.65 1.29 -18.80
CA LEU A 368 -2.55 0.37 -19.12
C LEU A 368 -2.27 -0.61 -17.95
N ASP A 369 -2.47 -0.16 -16.72
CA ASP A 369 -2.30 -0.94 -15.48
C ASP A 369 -3.59 -1.64 -15.01
N SER A 370 -4.72 -1.45 -15.70
CA SER A 370 -6.04 -1.99 -15.33
C SER A 370 -6.63 -2.87 -16.43
N GLU A 371 -7.58 -3.75 -16.10
CA GLU A 371 -8.32 -4.56 -17.07
C GLU A 371 -9.77 -4.13 -17.14
N VAL A 372 -10.44 -4.40 -18.27
CA VAL A 372 -11.87 -4.14 -18.42
C VAL A 372 -12.57 -5.41 -18.90
N LYS A 373 -13.71 -5.71 -18.29
CA LYS A 373 -14.48 -6.93 -18.53
C LYS A 373 -15.95 -6.60 -18.68
N ALA A 374 -16.61 -7.27 -19.62
CA ALA A 374 -18.05 -7.25 -19.76
C ALA A 374 -18.63 -8.54 -19.18
N TYR A 375 -19.71 -8.41 -18.43
CA TYR A 375 -20.45 -9.51 -17.81
C TYR A 375 -21.88 -9.48 -18.32
N GLY A 376 -22.40 -10.63 -18.73
CA GLY A 376 -23.81 -10.79 -19.07
C GLY A 376 -24.69 -10.73 -17.82
N LYS A 377 -26.00 -10.58 -17.99
CA LYS A 377 -26.97 -10.66 -16.88
C LYS A 377 -26.83 -11.94 -16.05
N ASN A 378 -26.86 -11.81 -14.72
CA ASN A 378 -26.76 -12.87 -13.71
C ASN A 378 -25.40 -13.59 -13.62
N GLU A 379 -24.34 -13.05 -14.22
CA GLU A 379 -22.99 -13.62 -14.09
C GLU A 379 -22.35 -13.21 -12.76
N ILE A 380 -21.62 -14.16 -12.16
CA ILE A 380 -20.86 -13.92 -10.94
C ILE A 380 -19.54 -13.23 -11.31
N ILE A 381 -19.32 -12.06 -10.71
CA ILE A 381 -18.06 -11.30 -10.90
C ILE A 381 -16.98 -11.84 -9.96
N PHE A 382 -17.35 -12.10 -8.71
CA PHE A 382 -16.55 -12.87 -7.76
C PHE A 382 -17.43 -13.45 -6.65
N GLU A 383 -16.93 -14.50 -6.02
CA GLU A 383 -17.61 -15.18 -4.91
C GLU A 383 -17.18 -14.63 -3.55
N LYS A 384 -18.08 -14.73 -2.56
CA LYS A 384 -17.74 -14.55 -1.14
C LYS A 384 -16.53 -15.42 -0.83
N ASN A 385 -15.64 -14.91 0.02
CA ASN A 385 -14.43 -15.61 0.45
C ASN A 385 -13.35 -15.77 -0.65
N ALA A 386 -13.59 -15.34 -1.90
CA ALA A 386 -12.52 -15.30 -2.88
C ALA A 386 -11.36 -14.38 -2.42
N PRO A 387 -10.12 -14.64 -2.83
CA PRO A 387 -9.02 -13.69 -2.61
C PRO A 387 -9.35 -12.36 -3.30
N GLY A 388 -9.18 -11.25 -2.57
CA GLY A 388 -9.45 -9.91 -3.07
C GLY A 388 -8.18 -9.08 -3.19
N SER A 389 -7.54 -9.09 -4.36
CA SER A 389 -6.38 -8.24 -4.67
C SER A 389 -6.69 -7.09 -5.63
N SER A 390 -7.97 -6.91 -6.00
CA SER A 390 -8.41 -5.87 -6.94
C SER A 390 -9.67 -5.15 -6.46
N LEU A 391 -9.74 -3.86 -6.77
CA LEU A 391 -10.94 -3.02 -6.67
C LEU A 391 -11.64 -2.98 -8.02
N PHE A 392 -12.97 -2.95 -8.02
CA PHE A 392 -13.77 -2.92 -9.24
C PHE A 392 -14.57 -1.62 -9.36
N CYS A 393 -14.68 -1.08 -10.57
CA CYS A 393 -15.52 0.07 -10.89
C CYS A 393 -16.58 -0.31 -11.92
N ILE A 394 -17.84 0.10 -11.69
CA ILE A 394 -18.96 -0.21 -12.59
C ILE A 394 -19.08 0.93 -13.61
N ALA A 395 -18.56 0.74 -14.82
CA ALA A 395 -18.69 1.73 -15.89
C ALA A 395 -20.09 1.70 -16.53
N GLN A 396 -20.71 0.53 -16.61
CA GLN A 396 -22.08 0.34 -17.11
C GLN A 396 -22.79 -0.75 -16.31
N GLY A 397 -24.09 -0.59 -16.09
CA GLY A 397 -24.93 -1.63 -15.48
C GLY A 397 -24.98 -1.53 -13.96
N LYS A 398 -25.49 -2.58 -13.32
CA LYS A 398 -25.67 -2.66 -11.86
C LYS A 398 -25.35 -4.06 -11.36
N VAL A 399 -24.90 -4.14 -10.12
CA VAL A 399 -24.58 -5.42 -9.47
C VAL A 399 -25.35 -5.57 -8.17
N ASP A 400 -25.69 -6.80 -7.80
CA ASP A 400 -26.30 -7.14 -6.52
C ASP A 400 -25.43 -8.10 -5.71
N ILE A 401 -25.83 -8.25 -4.44
CA ILE A 401 -25.32 -9.28 -3.54
C ILE A 401 -26.38 -10.38 -3.46
N PRO A 402 -26.19 -11.55 -4.09
CA PRO A 402 -27.11 -12.67 -3.97
C PRO A 402 -27.01 -13.33 -2.58
N LEU A 403 -28.15 -13.78 -2.08
CA LEU A 403 -28.29 -14.73 -0.98
C LEU A 403 -27.81 -16.13 -1.43
N PRO A 404 -27.49 -17.06 -0.50
CA PRO A 404 -27.07 -18.42 -0.82
C PRO A 404 -28.06 -19.20 -1.70
N ASP A 405 -29.34 -18.85 -1.66
CA ASP A 405 -30.40 -19.44 -2.49
C ASP A 405 -30.57 -18.76 -3.87
N GLY A 406 -29.69 -17.82 -4.21
CA GLY A 406 -29.68 -17.09 -5.47
C GLY A 406 -30.60 -15.87 -5.54
N ARG A 407 -31.45 -15.62 -4.52
CA ARG A 407 -32.30 -14.41 -4.46
C ARG A 407 -31.45 -13.18 -4.15
N SER A 408 -31.91 -11.99 -4.55
CA SER A 408 -31.19 -10.75 -4.22
C SER A 408 -31.39 -10.39 -2.74
N THR A 409 -30.34 -9.88 -2.08
CA THR A 409 -30.46 -9.25 -0.74
C THR A 409 -31.24 -7.93 -0.78
N GLY A 410 -31.53 -7.38 -1.97
CA GLY A 410 -32.10 -6.05 -2.16
C GLY A 410 -31.06 -4.93 -2.17
N ILE A 411 -29.79 -5.23 -1.84
CA ILE A 411 -28.68 -4.29 -1.92
C ILE A 411 -28.17 -4.26 -3.36
N VAL A 412 -28.37 -3.12 -4.02
CA VAL A 412 -27.92 -2.88 -5.40
C VAL A 412 -26.81 -1.85 -5.39
N ILE A 413 -25.69 -2.18 -6.01
CA ILE A 413 -24.58 -1.25 -6.24
C ILE A 413 -24.75 -0.67 -7.66
N PRO A 414 -25.04 0.64 -7.78
CA PRO A 414 -25.41 1.23 -9.07
C PRO A 414 -24.18 1.52 -9.93
N GLN A 415 -24.44 1.81 -11.21
CA GLN A 415 -23.44 2.35 -12.14
C GLN A 415 -22.68 3.53 -11.52
N GLY A 416 -21.39 3.61 -11.85
CA GLY A 416 -20.46 4.62 -11.40
C GLY A 416 -19.85 4.40 -10.02
N SER A 417 -20.39 3.42 -9.28
CA SER A 417 -19.87 3.03 -7.97
C SER A 417 -18.69 2.06 -8.09
N ILE A 418 -18.04 1.84 -6.94
CA ILE A 418 -16.96 0.87 -6.77
C ILE A 418 -17.37 -0.28 -5.84
N PHE A 419 -16.73 -1.44 -5.98
CA PHE A 419 -16.89 -2.58 -5.08
C PHE A 419 -15.59 -3.39 -4.93
N GLY A 420 -15.49 -4.11 -3.81
CA GLY A 420 -14.27 -4.87 -3.47
C GLY A 420 -13.19 -4.06 -2.72
N GLU A 421 -13.45 -2.79 -2.44
CA GLU A 421 -12.56 -1.86 -1.73
C GLU A 421 -12.26 -2.28 -0.29
N VAL A 422 -13.22 -2.92 0.41
CA VAL A 422 -13.01 -3.36 1.80
C VAL A 422 -11.89 -4.39 1.87
N GLY A 423 -11.91 -5.41 1.01
CA GLY A 423 -10.86 -6.44 0.98
C GLY A 423 -9.50 -5.88 0.57
N LEU A 424 -9.49 -4.86 -0.30
CA LEU A 424 -8.29 -4.14 -0.68
C LEU A 424 -7.68 -3.36 0.50
N VAL A 425 -8.48 -2.56 1.21
CA VAL A 425 -8.03 -1.66 2.29
C VAL A 425 -7.67 -2.44 3.54
N SER A 426 -8.48 -3.45 3.91
CA SER A 426 -8.29 -4.23 5.14
C SER A 426 -7.46 -5.50 4.94
N GLY A 427 -7.19 -5.92 3.70
CA GLY A 427 -6.58 -7.23 3.42
C GLY A 427 -7.52 -8.41 3.69
N ARG A 428 -8.81 -8.15 4.00
CA ARG A 428 -9.84 -9.18 4.23
C ARG A 428 -10.30 -9.80 2.91
N ARG A 429 -10.89 -10.99 2.99
CA ARG A 429 -11.52 -11.67 1.84
C ARG A 429 -12.72 -10.89 1.31
N ARG A 430 -13.22 -11.26 0.12
CA ARG A 430 -14.49 -10.74 -0.39
C ARG A 430 -15.61 -11.05 0.60
N GLY A 431 -16.18 -10.03 1.25
CA GLY A 431 -17.21 -10.22 2.28
C GLY A 431 -18.54 -10.78 1.75
N SER A 432 -18.77 -10.69 0.44
CA SER A 432 -20.00 -11.12 -0.22
C SER A 432 -19.72 -11.58 -1.65
N THR A 433 -20.60 -12.41 -2.21
CA THR A 433 -20.62 -12.70 -3.66
C THR A 433 -21.18 -11.47 -4.37
N ILE A 434 -20.65 -11.14 -5.54
CA ILE A 434 -21.17 -10.06 -6.38
C ILE A 434 -21.60 -10.63 -7.73
N ARG A 435 -22.81 -10.26 -8.17
CA ARG A 435 -23.42 -10.71 -9.40
C ARG A 435 -23.97 -9.53 -10.20
N SER A 436 -23.89 -9.59 -11.53
CA SER A 436 -24.50 -8.60 -12.42
C SER A 436 -26.03 -8.73 -12.47
N ILE A 437 -26.74 -7.61 -12.43
CA ILE A 437 -28.22 -7.55 -12.57
C ILE A 437 -28.61 -7.45 -14.06
N ASP A 438 -27.80 -6.75 -14.83
CA ASP A 438 -27.94 -6.47 -16.27
C ASP A 438 -26.55 -6.56 -16.94
N ASP A 439 -26.48 -6.32 -18.26
CA ASP A 439 -25.22 -6.33 -18.98
C ASP A 439 -24.28 -5.24 -18.43
N THR A 440 -23.23 -5.69 -17.73
CA THR A 440 -22.40 -4.85 -16.86
C THR A 440 -20.99 -4.76 -17.41
N ILE A 441 -20.45 -3.54 -17.51
CA ILE A 441 -19.03 -3.31 -17.83
C ILE A 441 -18.31 -2.89 -16.57
N VAL A 442 -17.25 -3.62 -16.22
CA VAL A 442 -16.47 -3.39 -15.01
C VAL A 442 -14.99 -3.19 -15.35
N VAL A 443 -14.37 -2.20 -14.71
CA VAL A 443 -12.91 -2.04 -14.69
C VAL A 443 -12.37 -2.78 -13.46
N ASP A 444 -11.47 -3.74 -13.69
CA ASP A 444 -10.73 -4.52 -12.70
C ASP A 444 -9.38 -3.84 -12.44
N ILE A 445 -9.21 -3.31 -11.22
CA ILE A 445 -8.09 -2.45 -10.83
C ILE A 445 -7.24 -3.19 -9.79
N PRO A 446 -6.05 -3.67 -10.18
CA PRO A 446 -5.11 -4.30 -9.25
C PRO A 446 -4.72 -3.41 -8.07
N ARG A 447 -4.37 -4.01 -6.92
CA ARG A 447 -4.02 -3.28 -5.69
C ARG A 447 -2.92 -2.24 -5.87
N ASN A 448 -1.86 -2.58 -6.57
CA ASN A 448 -0.78 -1.65 -6.87
C ASN A 448 -1.25 -0.47 -7.74
N ALA A 449 -2.12 -0.72 -8.73
CA ALA A 449 -2.64 0.32 -9.62
C ALA A 449 -3.51 1.33 -8.85
N ILE A 450 -4.43 0.86 -8.00
CA ILE A 450 -5.27 1.76 -7.21
C ILE A 450 -4.49 2.48 -6.10
N LEU A 451 -3.53 1.82 -5.44
CA LEU A 451 -2.68 2.48 -4.45
C LEU A 451 -1.81 3.56 -5.11
N LYS A 452 -1.24 3.29 -6.29
CA LYS A 452 -0.53 4.27 -7.11
C LYS A 452 -1.44 5.44 -7.48
N LEU A 453 -2.68 5.15 -7.90
CA LEU A 453 -3.65 6.19 -8.26
C LEU A 453 -4.03 7.07 -7.05
N MET A 454 -4.34 6.47 -5.89
CA MET A 454 -4.63 7.19 -4.65
C MET A 454 -3.42 8.00 -4.13
N ALA A 455 -2.21 7.52 -4.40
CA ALA A 455 -0.98 8.21 -4.01
C ALA A 455 -0.64 9.41 -4.91
N SER A 456 -1.14 9.41 -6.16
CA SER A 456 -0.89 10.44 -7.18
C SER A 456 -2.07 11.40 -7.38
N VAL A 457 -3.28 11.00 -7.00
CA VAL A 457 -4.52 11.78 -7.21
C VAL A 457 -5.29 11.87 -5.88
N PRO A 458 -5.11 12.97 -5.11
CA PRO A 458 -5.75 13.14 -3.80
C PRO A 458 -7.28 12.99 -3.82
N ALA A 459 -7.94 13.42 -4.88
CA ALA A 459 -9.38 13.29 -5.04
C ALA A 459 -9.85 11.83 -5.09
N VAL A 460 -9.11 10.96 -5.81
CA VAL A 460 -9.37 9.51 -5.83
C VAL A 460 -9.24 8.95 -4.41
N LYS A 461 -8.18 9.34 -3.68
CA LYS A 461 -7.99 8.92 -2.28
C LYS A 461 -9.18 9.32 -1.41
N ARG A 462 -9.65 10.56 -1.50
CA ARG A 462 -10.83 11.05 -0.77
C ARG A 462 -12.09 10.26 -1.14
N ALA A 463 -12.36 10.06 -2.42
CA ALA A 463 -13.54 9.37 -2.90
C ALA A 463 -13.57 7.88 -2.49
N VAL A 464 -12.47 7.15 -2.70
CA VAL A 464 -12.35 5.73 -2.28
C VAL A 464 -12.50 5.60 -0.77
N THR A 465 -11.89 6.52 -0.01
CA THR A 465 -11.97 6.52 1.45
C THR A 465 -13.38 6.77 1.94
N ARG A 466 -14.10 7.74 1.35
CA ARG A 466 -15.50 8.02 1.66
C ARG A 466 -16.39 6.81 1.39
N ILE A 467 -16.31 6.23 0.18
CA ILE A 467 -17.14 5.07 -0.21
C ILE A 467 -16.84 3.86 0.67
N SER A 468 -15.56 3.58 0.95
CA SER A 468 -15.15 2.50 1.83
C SER A 468 -15.66 2.70 3.25
N THR A 469 -15.61 3.93 3.76
CA THR A 469 -16.12 4.26 5.11
C THR A 469 -17.62 4.08 5.15
N GLU A 470 -18.36 4.71 4.24
CA GLU A 470 -19.81 4.59 4.11
C GLU A 470 -20.26 3.11 4.09
N ARG A 471 -19.63 2.29 3.25
CA ARG A 471 -19.99 0.87 3.15
C ARG A 471 -19.66 0.10 4.42
N GLN A 472 -18.55 0.41 5.07
CA GLN A 472 -18.19 -0.22 6.35
C GLN A 472 -19.24 0.13 7.42
N LEU A 473 -19.68 1.39 7.50
CA LEU A 473 -20.75 1.82 8.41
C LEU A 473 -22.07 1.08 8.12
N LEU A 474 -22.48 1.00 6.85
CA LEU A 474 -23.68 0.25 6.45
C LEU A 474 -23.58 -1.26 6.79
N GLN A 475 -22.40 -1.86 6.63
CA GLN A 475 -22.16 -3.27 6.97
C GLN A 475 -22.12 -3.54 8.47
N MET A 476 -21.64 -2.58 9.28
CA MET A 476 -21.62 -2.71 10.74
C MET A 476 -23.02 -2.59 11.34
N TRP A 477 -23.88 -1.78 10.74
CA TRP A 477 -25.16 -1.37 11.32
C TRP A 477 -26.35 -1.81 10.46
N GLN A 478 -26.36 -3.09 10.07
CA GLN A 478 -27.24 -3.81 9.11
C GLN A 478 -28.78 -3.65 9.22
N SER A 479 -29.32 -2.61 9.84
CA SER A 479 -30.74 -2.41 10.10
C SER A 479 -31.31 -1.13 9.48
N GLY A 480 -31.48 -1.18 8.15
CA GLY A 480 -32.35 -0.25 7.42
C GLY A 480 -31.75 1.11 7.03
N LEU A 481 -30.52 1.39 7.44
CA LEU A 481 -29.79 2.60 7.01
C LEU A 481 -29.51 2.57 5.51
N GLN A 482 -29.79 3.69 4.85
CA GLN A 482 -29.43 3.96 3.47
C GLN A 482 -28.25 4.93 3.41
N SER A 483 -27.56 4.96 2.26
CA SER A 483 -26.50 5.93 1.96
C SER A 483 -26.87 7.38 2.29
N ALA A 484 -28.13 7.75 2.04
CA ALA A 484 -28.64 9.10 2.30
C ALA A 484 -28.66 9.46 3.79
N ASP A 485 -28.90 8.49 4.68
CA ASP A 485 -28.97 8.72 6.12
C ASP A 485 -27.57 9.04 6.68
N LEU A 486 -26.52 8.46 6.11
CA LEU A 486 -25.14 8.60 6.59
C LEU A 486 -24.44 9.89 6.14
N ALA A 487 -25.04 10.67 5.22
CA ALA A 487 -24.37 11.81 4.60
C ALA A 487 -23.82 12.83 5.61
N GLY A 488 -24.64 13.24 6.60
CA GLY A 488 -24.21 14.21 7.62
C GLY A 488 -23.12 13.69 8.57
N VAL A 489 -23.11 12.38 8.85
CA VAL A 489 -22.07 11.75 9.67
C VAL A 489 -20.76 11.63 8.88
N LEU A 490 -20.84 11.29 7.60
CA LEU A 490 -19.67 11.14 6.73
C LEU A 490 -18.99 12.46 6.39
N GLU A 491 -19.73 13.57 6.34
CA GLU A 491 -19.16 14.92 6.11
C GLU A 491 -18.24 15.37 7.25
N THR A 492 -18.51 14.92 8.47
CA THR A 492 -17.72 15.27 9.67
C THR A 492 -16.73 14.17 10.06
N ALA A 493 -16.64 13.08 9.28
CA ALA A 493 -15.76 11.97 9.56
C ALA A 493 -14.29 12.33 9.32
N GLU A 494 -13.45 12.10 10.33
CA GLU A 494 -12.01 12.37 10.28
C GLU A 494 -11.23 11.06 10.45
N ILE A 495 -10.28 10.78 9.56
CA ILE A 495 -9.37 9.64 9.75
C ILE A 495 -8.18 10.06 10.57
N LYS A 496 -7.94 9.33 11.66
CA LYS A 496 -6.79 9.51 12.54
C LYS A 496 -5.93 8.26 12.55
N ALA A 497 -4.63 8.46 12.31
CA ALA A 497 -3.64 7.45 12.62
C ALA A 497 -3.27 7.55 14.10
N VAL A 498 -3.26 6.41 14.79
CA VAL A 498 -3.05 6.29 16.23
C VAL A 498 -1.87 5.35 16.46
N ARG A 499 -0.88 5.79 17.25
CA ARG A 499 0.31 5.00 17.58
C ARG A 499 -0.05 3.88 18.56
N ALA A 500 0.73 2.79 18.60
CA ALA A 500 0.55 1.78 19.64
C ALA A 500 0.69 2.40 21.04
N GLY A 501 -0.24 2.08 21.94
CA GLY A 501 -0.33 2.65 23.28
C GLY A 501 -0.94 4.06 23.36
N GLU A 502 -1.12 4.77 22.24
CA GLU A 502 -1.76 6.09 22.22
C GLU A 502 -3.27 5.94 22.50
N ALA A 503 -3.77 6.75 23.42
CA ALA A 503 -5.19 6.79 23.78
C ALA A 503 -5.97 7.67 22.79
N ILE A 504 -7.03 7.13 22.19
CA ILE A 504 -7.97 7.91 21.37
C ILE A 504 -8.84 8.83 22.24
N PHE A 505 -9.12 8.39 23.48
CA PHE A 505 -9.70 9.18 24.56
C PHE A 505 -9.40 8.50 25.90
N ARG A 506 -9.41 9.27 26.98
CA ARG A 506 -9.17 8.82 28.35
C ARG A 506 -10.44 8.91 29.18
N GLU A 507 -10.50 8.07 30.20
CA GLU A 507 -11.53 8.16 31.24
C GLU A 507 -11.55 9.58 31.84
N GLY A 508 -12.74 10.17 31.93
CA GLY A 508 -12.94 11.54 32.38
C GLY A 508 -12.91 12.60 31.29
N ASP A 509 -12.47 12.29 30.06
CA ASP A 509 -12.50 13.24 28.95
C ASP A 509 -13.96 13.63 28.63
N GLU A 510 -14.19 14.90 28.27
CA GLU A 510 -15.48 15.38 27.79
C GLU A 510 -15.54 15.27 26.26
N SER A 511 -16.20 14.24 25.74
CA SER A 511 -16.39 14.04 24.31
C SER A 511 -17.51 13.03 24.04
N ARG A 512 -18.28 13.27 22.98
CA ARG A 512 -19.32 12.36 22.49
C ARG A 512 -18.98 11.66 21.19
N ASP A 513 -17.77 11.89 20.68
CA ASP A 513 -17.35 11.38 19.38
C ASP A 513 -17.32 9.84 19.38
N VAL A 514 -17.69 9.24 18.25
CA VAL A 514 -17.65 7.79 18.07
C VAL A 514 -16.44 7.46 17.21
N TYR A 515 -15.71 6.39 17.55
CA TYR A 515 -14.53 5.98 16.81
C TYR A 515 -14.76 4.61 16.21
N VAL A 516 -14.68 4.51 14.89
CA VAL A 516 -14.72 3.26 14.13
C VAL A 516 -13.30 2.82 13.85
N ILE A 517 -12.96 1.58 14.17
CA ILE A 517 -11.61 1.05 13.99
C ILE A 517 -11.53 0.54 12.55
N ARG A 518 -10.76 1.26 11.72
CA ARG A 518 -10.61 0.96 10.29
C ARG A 518 -9.57 -0.13 10.05
N SER A 519 -8.45 -0.06 10.76
CA SER A 519 -7.36 -1.04 10.75
C SER A 519 -6.65 -1.02 12.10
N GLY A 520 -6.03 -2.15 12.47
CA GLY A 520 -5.45 -2.34 13.79
C GLY A 520 -6.50 -2.67 14.85
N SER A 521 -6.24 -2.30 16.10
CA SER A 521 -7.11 -2.66 17.22
C SER A 521 -6.91 -1.82 18.47
N MET A 522 -7.91 -1.88 19.35
CA MET A 522 -7.99 -1.09 20.56
C MET A 522 -8.14 -1.98 21.79
N VAL A 523 -7.70 -1.45 22.92
CA VAL A 523 -7.95 -1.96 24.26
C VAL A 523 -8.78 -0.94 25.02
N VAL A 524 -9.84 -1.40 25.67
CA VAL A 524 -10.65 -0.61 26.60
C VAL A 524 -10.18 -0.91 28.01
N GLU A 525 -9.90 0.12 28.79
CA GLU A 525 -9.44 0.03 30.17
C GLU A 525 -10.22 0.95 31.09
N LYS A 526 -10.31 0.59 32.37
CA LYS A 526 -10.86 1.43 33.42
C LYS A 526 -9.85 1.61 34.54
N ASN A 527 -9.71 2.83 35.05
CA ASN A 527 -8.83 3.11 36.16
C ASN A 527 -9.51 2.74 37.48
N ILE A 528 -8.99 1.74 38.18
CA ILE A 528 -9.53 1.28 39.45
C ILE A 528 -8.39 1.28 40.48
N GLY A 529 -8.50 2.16 41.48
CA GLY A 529 -7.48 2.25 42.54
C GLY A 529 -6.11 2.75 42.05
N GLY A 530 -6.08 3.54 40.97
CA GLY A 530 -4.85 4.09 40.39
C GLY A 530 -4.14 3.15 39.42
N LYS A 531 -4.70 1.97 39.13
CA LYS A 531 -4.19 1.02 38.14
C LYS A 531 -5.15 0.90 36.95
N PRO A 532 -4.66 0.89 35.71
CA PRO A 532 -5.48 0.59 34.54
C PRO A 532 -5.83 -0.91 34.51
N ILE A 533 -7.13 -1.20 34.46
CA ILE A 533 -7.69 -2.55 34.41
C ILE A 533 -8.25 -2.78 33.01
N PHE A 534 -7.78 -3.84 32.35
CA PHE A 534 -8.26 -4.25 31.03
C PHE A 534 -9.74 -4.69 31.11
N LEU A 535 -10.59 -4.14 30.26
CA LEU A 535 -12.01 -4.50 30.18
C LEU A 535 -12.30 -5.33 28.93
N SER A 536 -11.88 -4.87 27.77
CA SER A 536 -12.17 -5.54 26.50
C SER A 536 -11.18 -5.20 25.39
N TYR A 537 -11.11 -6.11 24.43
CA TYR A 537 -10.39 -5.95 23.17
C TYR A 537 -11.38 -5.57 22.06
N VAL A 538 -11.00 -4.64 21.18
CA VAL A 538 -11.85 -4.19 20.08
C VAL A 538 -11.06 -4.23 18.76
N PRO A 539 -11.35 -5.20 17.87
CA PRO A 539 -10.64 -5.33 16.59
C PRO A 539 -11.17 -4.36 15.53
N ALA A 540 -10.48 -4.28 14.39
CA ALA A 540 -10.94 -3.55 13.22
C ALA A 540 -12.35 -4.01 12.78
N GLY A 541 -13.12 -3.09 12.18
CA GLY A 541 -14.51 -3.35 11.84
C GLY A 541 -15.50 -3.23 13.00
N ASN A 542 -15.04 -2.80 14.18
CA ASN A 542 -15.88 -2.45 15.33
C ASN A 542 -15.74 -0.96 15.68
N TYR A 543 -16.52 -0.50 16.65
CA TYR A 543 -16.54 0.88 17.10
C TYR A 543 -16.58 1.00 18.64
N VAL A 544 -16.15 2.17 19.12
CA VAL A 544 -16.03 2.55 20.55
C VAL A 544 -16.45 4.00 20.77
N GLY A 545 -16.76 4.35 22.03
CA GLY A 545 -17.15 5.69 22.44
C GLY A 545 -18.67 5.95 22.34
N GLU A 546 -19.44 4.88 22.16
CA GLU A 546 -20.88 4.88 21.99
C GLU A 546 -21.66 5.07 23.29
N LEU A 547 -21.04 4.75 24.43
CA LEU A 547 -21.68 4.82 25.75
C LEU A 547 -21.99 6.27 26.17
N GLU A 548 -21.15 7.21 25.75
CA GLU A 548 -21.25 8.62 26.15
C GLU A 548 -22.20 9.44 25.27
N LEU A 549 -22.77 8.85 24.20
CA LEU A 549 -23.79 9.49 23.38
C LEU A 549 -25.08 9.80 24.16
N PHE A 550 -25.35 9.02 25.21
CA PHE A 550 -26.61 9.03 25.96
C PHE A 550 -26.51 9.59 27.38
N ASP A 551 -25.31 10.00 27.81
CA ASP A 551 -25.03 10.53 29.15
C ASP A 551 -24.51 11.99 29.05
N ASN A 552 -23.97 12.53 30.14
CA ASN A 552 -23.36 13.87 30.19
C ASN A 552 -22.16 14.07 29.25
N GLY A 553 -21.72 13.05 28.50
CA GLY A 553 -20.59 13.12 27.56
C GLY A 553 -19.22 12.89 28.19
N VAL A 554 -19.17 12.42 29.44
CA VAL A 554 -17.93 12.10 30.14
C VAL A 554 -17.54 10.65 29.86
N ARG A 555 -16.32 10.42 29.36
CA ARG A 555 -15.79 9.09 29.04
C ARG A 555 -15.70 8.21 30.27
N LYS A 556 -16.35 7.06 30.24
CA LYS A 556 -16.36 6.11 31.37
C LYS A 556 -15.11 5.23 31.42
N ASN A 557 -14.46 5.05 30.28
CA ASN A 557 -13.30 4.19 30.11
C ASN A 557 -12.23 4.91 29.27
N THR A 558 -10.98 4.51 29.45
CA THR A 558 -9.89 4.86 28.54
C THR A 558 -9.86 3.87 27.38
N VAL A 559 -9.70 4.37 26.15
CA VAL A 559 -9.47 3.50 24.99
C VAL A 559 -8.15 3.88 24.33
N ARG A 560 -7.27 2.89 24.17
CA ARG A 560 -5.97 3.07 23.52
C ARG A 560 -5.71 2.02 22.46
N ALA A 561 -4.89 2.36 21.48
CA ALA A 561 -4.53 1.42 20.43
C ALA A 561 -3.63 0.31 20.99
N ALA A 562 -3.98 -0.96 20.74
CA ALA A 562 -3.14 -2.12 21.07
C ALA A 562 -1.92 -2.17 20.15
N VAL A 563 -2.14 -1.81 18.89
CA VAL A 563 -1.15 -1.74 17.81
C VAL A 563 -1.36 -0.45 17.02
N LYS A 564 -0.41 -0.08 16.14
CA LYS A 564 -0.60 1.07 15.24
C LYS A 564 -1.91 0.88 14.46
N SER A 565 -2.80 1.85 14.56
CA SER A 565 -4.17 1.72 14.07
C SER A 565 -4.61 2.95 13.29
N GLU A 566 -5.56 2.77 12.37
CA GLU A 566 -6.33 3.90 11.81
C GLU A 566 -7.76 3.83 12.35
N VAL A 567 -8.24 4.95 12.87
CA VAL A 567 -9.63 5.11 13.31
C VAL A 567 -10.32 6.19 12.51
N ILE A 568 -11.61 5.99 12.27
CA ILE A 568 -12.50 7.02 11.73
C ILE A 568 -13.24 7.62 12.92
N LYS A 569 -12.93 8.87 13.23
CA LYS A 569 -13.63 9.68 14.22
C LYS A 569 -14.90 10.24 13.57
N LEU A 570 -16.04 9.92 14.14
CA LEU A 570 -17.36 10.42 13.78
C LEU A 570 -17.83 11.43 14.81
N ASN A 571 -18.42 12.54 14.36
CA ASN A 571 -18.98 13.54 15.27
C ASN A 571 -20.16 12.94 16.05
N GLY A 572 -20.11 13.06 17.38
CA GLY A 572 -21.11 12.47 18.27
C GLY A 572 -22.53 13.01 18.08
N ASP A 573 -22.67 14.32 17.86
CA ASP A 573 -23.99 14.95 17.71
C ASP A 573 -24.63 14.59 16.37
N ALA A 574 -23.85 14.55 15.28
CA ALA A 574 -24.31 14.07 13.99
C ALA A 574 -24.73 12.60 14.05
N PHE A 575 -23.96 11.77 14.75
CA PHE A 575 -24.29 10.35 14.93
C PHE A 575 -25.52 10.15 15.82
N ARG A 576 -25.72 10.99 16.84
CA ARG A 576 -26.93 10.98 17.66
C ARG A 576 -28.16 11.39 16.85
N ALA A 577 -28.06 12.40 16.01
CA ALA A 577 -29.16 12.80 15.12
C ALA A 577 -29.58 11.66 14.18
N LEU A 578 -28.61 10.91 13.65
CA LEU A 578 -28.85 9.70 12.86
C LEU A 578 -29.61 8.64 13.68
N LEU A 579 -29.17 8.39 14.91
CA LEU A 579 -29.79 7.45 15.84
C LEU A 579 -31.24 7.82 16.18
N GLU A 580 -31.52 9.10 16.42
CA GLU A 580 -32.88 9.61 16.69
C GLU A 580 -33.80 9.50 15.47
N ALA A 581 -33.25 9.64 14.25
CA ALA A 581 -34.00 9.52 13.01
C ALA A 581 -34.41 8.08 12.65
N GLN A 582 -33.77 7.07 13.25
CA GLN A 582 -33.96 5.64 12.92
C GLN A 582 -34.22 4.79 14.18
N PRO A 583 -35.47 4.74 14.68
CA PRO A 583 -35.82 4.11 15.97
C PRO A 583 -35.53 2.61 16.07
N THR A 584 -35.60 1.87 14.96
CA THR A 584 -35.31 0.43 14.92
C THR A 584 -33.82 0.16 15.12
N PHE A 585 -32.97 0.96 14.47
CA PHE A 585 -31.52 0.92 14.63
C PHE A 585 -31.12 1.33 16.06
N PHE A 586 -31.75 2.39 16.58
CA PHE A 586 -31.57 2.86 17.95
C PHE A 586 -31.76 1.75 19.00
N ALA A 587 -32.82 0.94 18.87
CA ALA A 587 -33.12 -0.13 19.81
C ALA A 587 -32.06 -1.26 19.79
N GLN A 588 -31.56 -1.61 18.60
CA GLN A 588 -30.50 -2.62 18.46
C GLN A 588 -29.16 -2.14 18.99
N ALA A 589 -28.78 -0.91 18.64
CA ALA A 589 -27.56 -0.28 19.13
C ALA A 589 -27.58 -0.19 20.67
N LYS A 590 -28.71 0.21 21.26
CA LYS A 590 -28.90 0.27 22.72
C LYS A 590 -28.79 -1.10 23.39
N THR A 591 -29.26 -2.18 22.74
CA THR A 591 -29.16 -3.55 23.27
C THR A 591 -27.71 -4.03 23.30
N ALA A 592 -26.96 -3.86 22.20
CA ALA A 592 -25.54 -4.20 22.12
C ALA A 592 -24.67 -3.39 23.11
N MET A 593 -25.06 -2.14 23.39
CA MET A 593 -24.42 -1.28 24.39
C MET A 593 -24.73 -1.70 25.84
N GLY A 594 -25.92 -2.27 26.09
CA GLY A 594 -26.30 -2.81 27.40
C GLY A 594 -25.36 -3.91 27.87
N GLU A 595 -25.07 -4.87 27.00
CA GLU A 595 -24.17 -6.00 27.31
C GLU A 595 -22.75 -5.55 27.68
N ARG A 596 -22.23 -4.50 27.01
CA ARG A 596 -20.92 -3.91 27.32
C ARG A 596 -20.92 -3.16 28.66
N THR A 597 -22.03 -2.51 28.99
CA THR A 597 -22.21 -1.77 30.26
C THR A 597 -22.34 -2.71 31.45
N ASP A 598 -23.01 -3.86 31.26
CA ASP A 598 -23.18 -4.88 32.30
C ASP A 598 -21.84 -5.52 32.69
N LEU A 599 -20.95 -5.75 31.72
CA LEU A 599 -19.60 -6.27 31.98
C LEU A 599 -18.75 -5.29 32.83
N ALA A 600 -18.77 -3.99 32.47
CA ALA A 600 -18.04 -2.97 33.21
C ALA A 600 -18.60 -2.81 34.64
N SER A 601 -19.92 -2.85 34.78
CA SER A 601 -20.62 -2.78 36.07
C SER A 601 -20.35 -4.01 36.94
N PHE A 602 -20.26 -5.19 36.34
CA PHE A 602 -19.90 -6.44 37.01
C PHE A 602 -18.46 -6.41 37.56
N ILE A 603 -17.50 -5.89 36.80
CA ILE A 603 -16.10 -5.74 37.24
C ILE A 603 -16.01 -4.76 38.40
N GLU A 604 -16.73 -3.64 38.32
CA GLU A 604 -16.78 -2.62 39.37
C GLU A 604 -17.43 -3.11 40.66
N ALA A 605 -18.52 -3.90 40.56
CA ALA A 605 -19.19 -4.50 41.70
C ALA A 605 -18.32 -5.55 42.45
N LYS A 606 -17.23 -6.02 41.86
CA LYS A 606 -16.30 -7.00 42.48
C LYS A 606 -14.98 -6.39 42.96
N LYS A 607 -14.83 -5.07 42.88
CA LYS A 607 -13.62 -4.31 43.27
C LYS A 607 -13.14 -4.59 44.70
N ASP A 608 -14.05 -4.81 45.64
CA ASP A 608 -13.72 -5.01 47.05
C ASP A 608 -13.49 -6.49 47.43
N SER A 609 -13.95 -7.43 46.60
CA SER A 609 -13.96 -8.86 46.95
C SER A 609 -12.74 -9.62 46.44
N PHE A 610 -12.03 -9.11 45.42
CA PHE A 610 -10.90 -9.84 44.81
C PHE A 610 -9.86 -8.92 44.15
N GLY A 611 -8.98 -8.29 44.93
CA GLY A 611 -7.85 -7.53 44.37
C GLY A 611 -6.90 -8.41 43.52
N SER A 612 -6.62 -9.65 43.95
CA SER A 612 -5.69 -10.56 43.26
C SER A 612 -6.22 -11.13 41.95
N VAL A 613 -7.53 -11.37 41.84
CA VAL A 613 -8.13 -11.99 40.66
C VAL A 613 -8.25 -10.98 39.53
N VAL A 614 -8.67 -9.74 39.81
CA VAL A 614 -8.75 -8.70 38.77
C VAL A 614 -7.36 -8.30 38.26
N ASP A 615 -6.37 -8.22 39.15
CA ASP A 615 -4.97 -8.03 38.79
C ASP A 615 -4.47 -9.21 37.92
N MET A 616 -4.84 -10.46 38.26
CA MET A 616 -4.51 -11.65 37.46
C MET A 616 -5.18 -11.64 36.08
N TYR A 617 -6.47 -11.27 35.98
CA TYR A 617 -7.19 -11.16 34.69
C TYR A 617 -6.56 -10.10 33.79
N SER A 618 -6.26 -8.92 34.34
CA SER A 618 -5.62 -7.84 33.58
C SER A 618 -4.22 -8.22 33.13
N ALA A 619 -3.43 -8.85 34.01
CA ALA A 619 -2.10 -9.33 33.66
C ALA A 619 -2.13 -10.44 32.59
N THR A 620 -3.12 -11.33 32.65
CA THR A 620 -3.31 -12.40 31.65
C THR A 620 -3.74 -11.81 30.30
N ALA A 621 -4.66 -10.84 30.28
CA ALA A 621 -5.08 -10.17 29.06
C ALA A 621 -3.91 -9.38 28.41
N ASN A 622 -3.16 -8.61 29.20
CA ASN A 622 -1.97 -7.90 28.73
C ASN A 622 -0.92 -8.87 28.18
N PHE A 623 -0.65 -9.97 28.90
CA PHE A 623 0.26 -11.01 28.45
C PHE A 623 -0.12 -11.53 27.06
N LEU A 624 -1.40 -11.76 26.79
CA LEU A 624 -1.84 -12.29 25.49
C LEU A 624 -1.78 -11.24 24.38
N VAL A 625 -2.16 -9.99 24.67
CA VAL A 625 -2.01 -8.87 23.71
C VAL A 625 -0.53 -8.69 23.35
N ASP A 626 0.37 -8.64 24.34
CA ASP A 626 1.82 -8.55 24.15
C ASP A 626 2.40 -9.72 23.34
N ASN A 627 1.75 -10.88 23.45
CA ASN A 627 2.10 -12.08 22.69
C ASN A 627 1.33 -12.19 21.37
N GLY A 628 0.76 -11.10 20.85
CA GLY A 628 0.22 -11.05 19.49
C GLY A 628 -1.17 -11.64 19.31
N VAL A 629 -1.88 -11.92 20.41
CA VAL A 629 -3.28 -12.38 20.34
C VAL A 629 -4.18 -11.27 19.82
N GLY A 630 -3.83 -9.99 20.04
CA GLY A 630 -4.59 -8.88 19.46
C GLY A 630 -4.68 -8.99 17.93
N GLU A 631 -3.56 -9.11 17.25
CA GLU A 631 -3.57 -9.18 15.78
C GLU A 631 -3.93 -10.57 15.22
N ALA A 632 -4.09 -11.60 16.06
CA ALA A 632 -4.38 -12.96 15.62
C ALA A 632 -5.84 -13.08 15.13
N THR A 633 -6.13 -13.90 14.11
CA THR A 633 -7.52 -14.40 13.96
C THR A 633 -7.72 -15.75 14.62
N ASP A 634 -6.64 -16.50 14.79
CA ASP A 634 -6.67 -17.78 15.49
C ASP A 634 -5.28 -18.07 16.07
N VAL A 635 -5.22 -18.26 17.39
CA VAL A 635 -4.00 -18.59 18.13
C VAL A 635 -4.12 -19.94 18.81
N LEU A 636 -3.05 -20.74 18.76
CA LEU A 636 -2.93 -21.96 19.55
C LEU A 636 -2.51 -21.59 20.98
N LEU A 637 -3.24 -22.08 21.97
CA LEU A 637 -2.92 -21.99 23.39
C LEU A 637 -2.87 -23.38 24.01
N ILE A 638 -2.06 -23.52 25.05
CA ILE A 638 -1.97 -24.76 25.85
C ILE A 638 -2.27 -24.41 27.31
N ASP A 639 -3.24 -25.11 27.90
CA ASP A 639 -3.50 -25.07 29.33
C ASP A 639 -2.55 -26.03 30.06
N GLU A 640 -1.57 -25.47 30.77
CA GLU A 640 -0.56 -26.19 31.55
C GLU A 640 -1.15 -26.96 32.73
N ASN A 641 -2.38 -26.66 33.19
CA ASN A 641 -3.05 -27.48 34.20
C ASN A 641 -3.54 -28.82 33.64
N LEU A 642 -3.84 -28.86 32.34
CA LEU A 642 -4.31 -30.05 31.63
C LEU A 642 -3.19 -30.73 30.83
N CYS A 643 -2.13 -30.00 30.51
CA CYS A 643 -1.01 -30.50 29.72
C CYS A 643 -0.21 -31.52 30.52
N VAL A 644 0.02 -32.70 29.92
CA VAL A 644 0.84 -33.76 30.52
C VAL A 644 2.20 -33.91 29.82
N GLY A 645 2.58 -32.97 28.95
CA GLY A 645 3.89 -32.97 28.27
C GLY A 645 4.14 -34.20 27.38
N CYS A 646 3.11 -34.77 26.76
CA CYS A 646 3.24 -36.01 25.97
C CYS A 646 3.75 -35.81 24.52
N ASP A 647 3.83 -34.56 24.07
CA ASP A 647 4.24 -34.12 22.72
C ASP A 647 3.39 -34.67 21.56
N ASN A 648 2.20 -35.22 21.85
CA ASN A 648 1.31 -35.72 20.80
C ASN A 648 0.89 -34.62 19.81
N CYS A 649 0.77 -33.38 20.26
CA CYS A 649 0.43 -32.24 19.42
C CYS A 649 1.51 -31.96 18.35
N GLU A 650 2.79 -32.09 18.71
CA GLU A 650 3.93 -31.91 17.79
C GLU A 650 4.08 -33.12 16.87
N LYS A 651 4.03 -34.34 17.42
CA LYS A 651 4.14 -35.57 16.64
C LYS A 651 3.05 -35.64 15.56
N ALA A 652 1.80 -35.33 15.93
CA ALA A 652 0.69 -35.30 14.99
C ALA A 652 0.81 -34.17 13.96
N CYS A 653 1.39 -33.02 14.33
CA CYS A 653 1.67 -31.94 13.39
C CYS A 653 2.71 -32.38 12.35
N ALA A 654 3.82 -32.97 12.79
CA ALA A 654 4.86 -33.48 11.90
C ALA A 654 4.32 -34.57 10.96
N ASP A 655 3.57 -35.55 11.47
CA ASP A 655 2.99 -36.61 10.63
C ASP A 655 1.97 -36.09 9.61
N SER A 656 1.28 -34.97 9.90
CA SER A 656 0.37 -34.31 8.96
C SER A 656 1.10 -33.48 7.89
N HIS A 657 2.38 -33.16 8.09
CA HIS A 657 3.13 -32.19 7.29
C HIS A 657 4.52 -32.70 6.93
N ASP A 658 4.56 -33.83 6.22
CA ASP A 658 5.75 -34.42 5.61
C ASP A 658 6.89 -34.73 6.60
N GLY A 659 6.59 -34.83 7.90
CA GLY A 659 7.56 -35.13 8.95
C GLY A 659 8.23 -33.91 9.57
N ILE A 660 7.79 -32.68 9.27
CA ILE A 660 8.27 -31.45 9.92
C ILE A 660 7.16 -30.90 10.82
N SER A 661 7.41 -30.78 12.13
CA SER A 661 6.47 -30.09 13.00
C SER A 661 6.41 -28.60 12.62
N ARG A 662 5.22 -28.03 12.64
CA ARG A 662 4.98 -26.59 12.36
C ARG A 662 4.63 -25.80 13.63
N LEU A 663 4.86 -26.44 14.77
CA LEU A 663 4.58 -26.05 16.14
C LEU A 663 5.80 -26.48 16.97
N ASP A 664 6.14 -25.69 17.99
CA ASP A 664 7.03 -26.10 19.07
C ASP A 664 6.28 -25.85 20.39
N ARG A 665 5.99 -26.94 21.13
CA ARG A 665 5.16 -26.91 22.35
C ARG A 665 5.90 -26.30 23.52
N GLU A 666 7.22 -26.48 23.60
CA GLU A 666 8.02 -26.00 24.73
C GLU A 666 8.46 -24.55 24.54
N ALA A 667 8.74 -24.17 23.29
CA ALA A 667 9.10 -22.79 22.98
C ALA A 667 7.88 -21.89 23.04
N GLY A 668 8.00 -20.77 23.76
CA GLY A 668 6.91 -19.81 23.87
C GLY A 668 7.03 -19.04 25.17
N ARG A 669 5.98 -18.29 25.50
CA ARG A 669 5.86 -17.66 26.82
C ARG A 669 4.70 -18.29 27.56
N THR A 670 4.84 -18.43 28.87
CA THR A 670 3.79 -18.89 29.78
C THR A 670 3.47 -17.80 30.78
N PHE A 671 2.19 -17.60 31.05
CA PHE A 671 1.74 -16.77 32.16
C PHE A 671 0.56 -17.47 32.86
N ALA A 672 0.63 -17.56 34.18
CA ALA A 672 -0.24 -18.42 34.98
C ALA A 672 -0.22 -19.88 34.44
N HIS A 673 -1.34 -20.38 33.95
CA HIS A 673 -1.49 -21.71 33.35
C HIS A 673 -1.62 -21.67 31.82
N LEU A 674 -1.56 -20.49 31.20
CA LEU A 674 -1.71 -20.35 29.75
C LEU A 674 -0.34 -20.22 29.10
N HIS A 675 -0.04 -21.19 28.25
CA HIS A 675 1.15 -21.20 27.41
C HIS A 675 0.79 -20.82 25.97
N VAL A 676 1.53 -19.86 25.40
CA VAL A 676 1.44 -19.47 24.00
C VAL A 676 2.64 -20.11 23.27
N PRO A 677 2.46 -21.29 22.66
CA PRO A 677 3.55 -21.99 21.97
C PRO A 677 3.99 -21.26 20.71
N THR A 678 5.15 -21.63 20.20
CA THR A 678 5.69 -21.11 18.94
C THR A 678 4.91 -21.73 17.78
N SER A 679 3.83 -21.07 17.40
CA SER A 679 2.94 -21.45 16.31
C SER A 679 2.38 -20.20 15.62
N CYS A 680 2.00 -20.34 14.35
CA CYS A 680 1.39 -19.25 13.60
C CYS A 680 0.10 -18.75 14.28
N ARG A 681 -0.04 -17.41 14.37
CA ARG A 681 -1.22 -16.71 14.91
C ARG A 681 -2.25 -16.33 13.85
N HIS A 682 -1.95 -16.67 12.59
CA HIS A 682 -2.77 -16.38 11.41
C HIS A 682 -3.30 -14.94 11.39
N CYS A 683 -2.39 -13.98 11.58
CA CYS A 683 -2.76 -12.59 11.86
C CYS A 683 -3.80 -12.03 10.88
N GLU A 684 -4.66 -11.17 11.38
CA GLU A 684 -5.66 -10.46 10.59
C GLU A 684 -5.02 -9.70 9.43
N HIS A 685 -3.89 -9.05 9.72
CA HIS A 685 -2.98 -8.46 8.74
C HIS A 685 -1.67 -9.28 8.73
N PRO A 686 -1.51 -10.25 7.81
CA PRO A 686 -0.36 -11.13 7.83
C PRO A 686 0.91 -10.38 7.43
N HIS A 687 1.73 -10.00 8.42
CA HIS A 687 3.04 -9.36 8.19
C HIS A 687 3.92 -10.19 7.25
N CYS A 688 3.83 -11.51 7.35
CA CYS A 688 4.55 -12.45 6.50
C CYS A 688 4.16 -12.40 5.01
N MET A 689 2.98 -11.88 4.66
CA MET A 689 2.50 -11.79 3.28
C MET A 689 2.97 -10.52 2.56
N ALA A 690 3.27 -9.45 3.31
CA ALA A 690 3.53 -8.12 2.76
C ALA A 690 4.65 -8.09 1.69
N ASP A 691 5.72 -8.87 1.90
CA ASP A 691 6.90 -8.88 1.02
C ASP A 691 7.21 -10.27 0.43
N CYS A 692 6.20 -11.05 0.03
CA CYS A 692 6.43 -12.35 -0.62
C CYS A 692 6.70 -12.16 -2.14
N PRO A 693 7.94 -12.29 -2.64
CA PRO A 693 8.26 -11.98 -4.04
C PRO A 693 7.55 -12.84 -5.11
N PRO A 694 7.32 -14.15 -4.90
CA PRO A 694 6.50 -14.97 -5.78
C PRO A 694 5.00 -14.91 -5.44
N THR A 695 4.61 -14.22 -4.36
CA THR A 695 3.23 -14.21 -3.86
C THR A 695 2.76 -15.58 -3.33
N ALA A 696 3.68 -16.44 -2.86
CA ALA A 696 3.43 -17.80 -2.38
C ALA A 696 2.69 -17.92 -1.03
N ILE A 697 2.33 -16.79 -0.41
CA ILE A 697 1.67 -16.78 0.90
C ILE A 697 0.24 -16.33 0.68
N HIS A 698 -0.68 -17.19 1.10
CA HIS A 698 -2.10 -17.03 0.88
C HIS A 698 -2.85 -17.10 2.19
N ARG A 699 -4.09 -16.63 2.17
CA ARG A 699 -5.02 -16.81 3.28
C ARG A 699 -6.17 -17.69 2.84
N GLY A 700 -6.38 -18.80 3.52
CA GLY A 700 -7.40 -19.81 3.27
C GLY A 700 -8.74 -19.50 3.94
N GLN A 701 -9.70 -20.42 3.78
CA GLN A 701 -11.15 -20.16 3.98
C GLN A 701 -11.55 -19.84 5.41
N ASP A 702 -10.80 -20.38 6.35
CA ASP A 702 -11.06 -20.29 7.78
C ASP A 702 -10.17 -19.21 8.44
N GLY A 703 -9.56 -18.35 7.63
CA GLY A 703 -8.67 -17.27 8.09
C GLY A 703 -7.21 -17.70 8.21
N GLU A 704 -6.89 -18.94 7.88
CA GLU A 704 -5.55 -19.50 7.98
C GLU A 704 -4.59 -18.91 6.94
N VAL A 705 -3.50 -18.32 7.40
CA VAL A 705 -2.42 -17.91 6.50
C VAL A 705 -1.49 -19.10 6.22
N TYR A 706 -1.39 -19.56 4.97
CA TYR A 706 -0.57 -20.70 4.56
C TYR A 706 0.43 -20.34 3.45
N ILE A 707 1.39 -21.23 3.19
CA ILE A 707 2.42 -21.07 2.15
C ILE A 707 2.25 -22.20 1.15
N ASP A 708 2.19 -21.88 -0.14
CA ASP A 708 2.06 -22.86 -1.20
C ASP A 708 3.41 -23.29 -1.79
N GLU A 709 3.37 -24.14 -2.81
CA GLU A 709 4.57 -24.71 -3.45
C GLU A 709 5.37 -23.70 -4.29
N THR A 710 4.83 -22.51 -4.58
CA THR A 710 5.52 -21.46 -5.33
C THR A 710 6.58 -20.73 -4.48
N CYS A 711 6.73 -21.11 -3.22
CA CYS A 711 7.77 -20.61 -2.31
C CYS A 711 9.18 -20.87 -2.86
N ILE A 712 9.90 -19.77 -3.14
CA ILE A 712 11.28 -19.79 -3.63
C ILE A 712 12.33 -19.81 -2.51
N GLY A 713 11.91 -19.80 -1.24
CA GLY A 713 12.86 -19.90 -0.13
C GLY A 713 13.59 -18.61 0.28
N CYS A 714 13.13 -17.43 -0.13
CA CYS A 714 13.82 -16.16 0.15
C CYS A 714 13.90 -15.76 1.64
N GLY A 715 13.04 -16.30 2.50
CA GLY A 715 13.03 -16.01 3.94
C GLY A 715 12.39 -14.68 4.36
N ASN A 716 11.85 -13.87 3.44
CA ASN A 716 11.22 -12.57 3.76
C ASN A 716 10.12 -12.72 4.81
N CYS A 717 9.29 -13.75 4.65
CA CYS A 717 8.21 -14.06 5.58
C CYS A 717 8.71 -14.40 7.00
N GLN A 718 9.84 -15.11 7.12
CA GLN A 718 10.46 -15.40 8.41
C GLN A 718 10.90 -14.12 9.13
N ARG A 719 11.52 -13.19 8.40
CA ARG A 719 11.97 -11.89 8.97
C ARG A 719 10.81 -10.96 9.29
N ASN A 720 9.79 -10.94 8.44
CA ASN A 720 8.62 -10.08 8.63
C ASN A 720 7.68 -10.59 9.72
N CYS A 721 7.79 -11.85 10.17
CA CYS A 721 6.95 -12.35 11.25
C CYS A 721 7.45 -11.78 12.58
N PRO A 722 6.70 -10.87 13.25
CA PRO A 722 7.14 -10.27 14.51
C PRO A 722 7.22 -11.29 15.65
N TYR A 723 6.66 -12.49 15.44
CA TYR A 723 6.57 -13.54 16.42
C TYR A 723 7.55 -14.70 16.20
N GLY A 724 8.36 -14.65 15.12
CA GLY A 724 9.40 -15.66 14.87
C GLY A 724 8.90 -17.08 14.58
N VAL A 725 7.63 -17.26 14.18
CA VAL A 725 6.99 -18.60 14.07
C VAL A 725 7.13 -19.26 12.70
N ILE A 726 7.89 -18.64 11.78
CA ILE A 726 8.15 -19.18 10.43
C ILE A 726 9.61 -19.65 10.40
N ARG A 727 9.83 -20.90 9.99
CA ARG A 727 11.16 -21.52 9.90
C ARG A 727 11.52 -21.80 8.45
N MET A 728 12.82 -21.80 8.14
CA MET A 728 13.32 -22.13 6.80
C MET A 728 13.89 -23.54 6.83
N GLU A 729 13.10 -24.50 6.33
CA GLU A 729 13.42 -25.93 6.39
C GLU A 729 13.75 -26.49 5.02
N LYS A 730 14.60 -27.52 4.99
CA LYS A 730 14.79 -28.32 3.78
C LYS A 730 13.65 -29.32 3.67
N GLU A 731 13.27 -29.67 2.44
CA GLU A 731 12.29 -30.72 2.21
C GLU A 731 12.83 -32.04 2.82
N PRO A 732 12.12 -32.67 3.77
CA PRO A 732 12.57 -33.84 4.48
C PRO A 732 12.43 -35.09 3.58
N PRO A 733 13.25 -36.13 3.78
CA PRO A 733 13.09 -37.38 3.04
C PRO A 733 11.74 -38.04 3.40
N LYS A 734 11.04 -38.58 2.39
CA LYS A 734 9.74 -39.23 2.59
C LYS A 734 9.83 -40.39 3.57
N LYS A 735 9.04 -40.32 4.66
CA LYS A 735 8.91 -41.41 5.62
C LYS A 735 8.15 -42.60 5.01
N PRO A 736 8.49 -43.84 5.36
CA PRO A 736 7.65 -45.00 5.06
C PRO A 736 6.30 -44.90 5.76
N SER A 737 5.28 -45.56 5.22
CA SER A 737 3.93 -45.54 5.80
C SER A 737 3.91 -46.13 7.22
N LEU A 738 2.95 -45.68 8.03
CA LEU A 738 2.78 -46.15 9.42
C LEU A 738 2.72 -47.68 9.51
N TRP A 739 2.04 -48.33 8.56
CA TRP A 739 1.96 -49.80 8.47
C TRP A 739 3.31 -50.45 8.19
N THR A 740 4.15 -49.83 7.37
CA THR A 740 5.48 -50.34 7.05
C THR A 740 6.42 -50.24 8.24
N TRP A 741 6.33 -49.14 8.99
CA TRP A 741 7.04 -48.98 10.25
C TRP A 741 6.54 -49.99 11.31
N PHE A 742 5.22 -50.08 11.51
CA PHE A 742 4.63 -50.94 12.53
C PHE A 742 4.91 -52.44 12.29
N LEU A 743 4.77 -52.91 11.06
CA LEU A 743 4.92 -54.34 10.74
C LEU A 743 6.37 -54.77 10.51
N PHE A 744 7.25 -53.87 10.06
CA PHE A 744 8.61 -54.23 9.63
C PHE A 744 9.72 -53.42 10.31
N GLY A 745 9.39 -52.51 11.23
CA GLY A 745 10.37 -51.64 11.90
C GLY A 745 11.16 -50.74 10.94
N LYS A 746 10.67 -50.51 9.72
CA LYS A 746 11.39 -49.74 8.70
C LYS A 746 11.10 -48.25 8.84
N GLY A 747 12.16 -47.45 8.98
CA GLY A 747 12.10 -45.99 9.04
C GLY A 747 11.90 -45.41 10.44
N PRO A 748 11.84 -44.08 10.57
CA PRO A 748 11.58 -43.41 11.83
C PRO A 748 10.10 -43.58 12.19
N GLY A 749 9.81 -43.73 13.48
CA GLY A 749 8.43 -43.86 13.97
C GLY A 749 7.59 -42.60 13.75
N PRO A 750 6.38 -42.53 14.34
CA PRO A 750 5.53 -41.34 14.29
C PRO A 750 6.26 -40.07 14.77
N GLY A 751 5.96 -38.93 14.14
CA GLY A 751 6.54 -37.62 14.46
C GLY A 751 7.74 -37.21 13.59
N GLU A 752 8.54 -36.26 14.07
CA GLU A 752 9.70 -35.75 13.35
C GLU A 752 10.85 -36.78 13.32
N ALA A 753 11.49 -36.96 12.17
CA ALA A 753 12.59 -37.91 12.05
C ALA A 753 13.86 -37.37 12.73
N SER A 754 14.67 -38.25 13.32
CA SER A 754 15.96 -37.83 13.90
C SER A 754 16.88 -37.25 12.83
N HIS A 755 17.69 -36.27 13.22
CA HIS A 755 18.66 -35.62 12.33
C HIS A 755 19.55 -36.65 11.59
N ASP A 756 20.02 -37.68 12.30
CA ASP A 756 20.86 -38.74 11.72
C ASP A 756 20.13 -39.55 10.64
N TRP A 757 18.86 -39.86 10.88
CA TRP A 757 18.05 -40.58 9.89
C TRP A 757 17.77 -39.71 8.66
N ALA A 758 17.40 -38.45 8.88
CA ALA A 758 17.14 -37.50 7.81
C ALA A 758 18.39 -37.26 6.95
N TYR A 759 19.56 -37.08 7.59
CA TYR A 759 20.84 -36.93 6.90
C TYR A 759 21.22 -38.15 6.08
N ALA A 760 21.05 -39.37 6.63
CA ALA A 760 21.39 -40.61 5.95
C ALA A 760 20.50 -40.91 4.73
N ASN A 761 19.25 -40.44 4.73
CA ASN A 761 18.25 -40.72 3.70
C ASN A 761 17.99 -39.54 2.75
N MET A 762 18.76 -38.46 2.87
CA MET A 762 18.62 -37.30 2.00
C MET A 762 19.20 -37.57 0.59
N PRO A 763 18.51 -37.19 -0.50
CA PRO A 763 19.04 -37.35 -1.85
C PRO A 763 20.37 -36.59 -2.04
N LYS A 764 21.44 -37.29 -2.41
CA LYS A 764 22.76 -36.68 -2.66
C LYS A 764 22.82 -36.12 -4.09
N GLY A 765 23.21 -34.85 -4.25
CA GLY A 765 23.54 -34.25 -5.56
C GLY A 765 22.62 -33.15 -6.09
N VAL A 766 21.58 -32.72 -5.35
CA VAL A 766 20.76 -31.55 -5.71
C VAL A 766 20.54 -30.68 -4.47
N GLU A 767 21.18 -29.52 -4.41
CA GLU A 767 20.87 -28.51 -3.39
C GLU A 767 19.50 -27.88 -3.72
N LYS A 768 18.43 -28.41 -3.11
CA LYS A 768 17.12 -27.73 -3.14
C LYS A 768 17.14 -26.56 -2.16
N ALA A 769 16.59 -25.42 -2.59
CA ALA A 769 16.39 -24.26 -1.74
C ALA A 769 15.50 -24.61 -0.54
N LYS A 770 15.82 -24.06 0.64
CA LYS A 770 14.97 -24.18 1.84
C LYS A 770 13.60 -23.56 1.56
N ARG A 771 12.52 -24.16 2.07
CA ARG A 771 11.17 -23.59 2.00
C ARG A 771 10.76 -23.02 3.35
N ALA A 772 9.94 -21.98 3.31
CA ALA A 772 9.35 -21.44 4.53
C ALA A 772 8.27 -22.40 5.04
N VAL A 773 8.34 -22.74 6.32
CA VAL A 773 7.42 -23.63 7.02
C VAL A 773 6.81 -22.88 8.20
N LYS A 774 5.49 -22.98 8.33
CA LYS A 774 4.70 -22.37 9.39
C LYS A 774 3.39 -23.14 9.53
N CYS A 775 2.76 -23.08 10.71
CA CYS A 775 1.42 -23.61 10.88
C CYS A 775 0.46 -22.98 9.85
N ASP A 776 -0.34 -23.81 9.20
CA ASP A 776 -1.36 -23.50 8.20
C ASP A 776 -2.75 -23.96 8.66
N MET A 777 -2.93 -24.18 9.97
CA MET A 777 -4.15 -24.76 10.56
C MET A 777 -4.53 -26.13 10.02
N CYS A 778 -3.60 -26.88 9.42
CA CYS A 778 -3.90 -28.12 8.71
C CYS A 778 -4.92 -27.87 7.58
N SER A 779 -4.80 -26.74 6.87
CA SER A 779 -5.65 -26.42 5.71
C SER A 779 -5.71 -27.59 4.73
N GLY A 780 -6.92 -27.98 4.32
CA GLY A 780 -7.16 -29.10 3.42
C GLY A 780 -7.11 -30.49 4.08
N ILE A 781 -6.87 -30.61 5.39
CA ILE A 781 -6.95 -31.87 6.13
C ILE A 781 -8.32 -32.00 6.79
N GLU A 782 -9.04 -33.07 6.47
CA GLU A 782 -10.36 -33.37 7.02
C GLU A 782 -10.31 -33.44 8.55
N GLY A 783 -11.16 -32.66 9.23
CA GLY A 783 -11.29 -32.56 10.68
C GLY A 783 -10.39 -31.52 11.39
N GLY A 784 -9.66 -30.67 10.66
CA GLY A 784 -8.99 -29.48 11.21
C GLY A 784 -7.63 -29.72 11.87
N ALA A 785 -7.25 -28.84 12.80
CA ALA A 785 -5.90 -28.79 13.38
C ALA A 785 -5.50 -30.09 14.11
N SER A 786 -4.54 -30.83 13.55
CA SER A 786 -4.05 -32.10 14.10
C SER A 786 -3.48 -31.98 15.51
N CYS A 787 -2.85 -30.85 15.85
CA CYS A 787 -2.31 -30.61 17.19
C CYS A 787 -3.37 -30.59 18.30
N VAL A 788 -4.57 -30.08 18.00
CA VAL A 788 -5.71 -30.05 18.93
C VAL A 788 -6.32 -31.44 19.05
N ARG A 789 -6.60 -32.11 17.93
CA ARG A 789 -7.22 -33.44 17.91
C ARG A 789 -6.38 -34.51 18.59
N ALA A 790 -5.06 -34.40 18.50
CA ALA A 790 -4.14 -35.36 19.10
C ALA A 790 -3.91 -35.12 20.61
N CYS A 791 -4.45 -34.03 21.17
CA CYS A 791 -4.32 -33.74 22.59
C CYS A 791 -5.26 -34.64 23.42
N PRO A 792 -4.73 -35.56 24.25
CA PRO A 792 -5.57 -36.54 24.96
C PRO A 792 -6.36 -35.91 26.11
N THR A 793 -5.92 -34.77 26.63
CA THR A 793 -6.52 -34.07 27.77
C THR A 793 -7.35 -32.86 27.36
N GLY A 794 -7.35 -32.50 26.06
CA GLY A 794 -7.97 -31.25 25.58
C GLY A 794 -7.21 -29.97 25.97
N ALA A 795 -5.97 -30.08 26.47
CA ALA A 795 -5.15 -28.94 26.87
C ALA A 795 -4.80 -27.99 25.73
N ALA A 796 -4.60 -28.51 24.51
CA ALA A 796 -4.27 -27.69 23.34
C ALA A 796 -5.55 -27.22 22.65
N ILE A 797 -5.78 -25.92 22.63
CA ILE A 797 -6.97 -25.30 22.05
C ILE A 797 -6.59 -24.20 21.06
N ARG A 798 -7.41 -24.01 20.03
CA ARG A 798 -7.29 -22.87 19.11
C ARG A 798 -8.43 -21.92 19.39
N VAL A 799 -8.10 -20.65 19.58
CA VAL A 799 -9.07 -19.63 20.01
C VAL A 799 -8.94 -18.39 19.15
N ALA A 800 -10.07 -17.79 18.79
CA ALA A 800 -10.13 -16.44 18.27
C ALA A 800 -10.02 -15.42 19.42
N PRO A 801 -9.51 -14.20 19.18
CA PRO A 801 -9.38 -13.18 20.24
C PRO A 801 -10.71 -12.85 20.93
N GLU A 802 -11.81 -12.93 20.18
CA GLU A 802 -13.18 -12.62 20.62
C GLU A 802 -13.73 -13.68 21.58
N GLU A 803 -13.35 -14.94 21.38
CA GLU A 803 -13.79 -16.07 22.20
C GLU A 803 -12.90 -16.24 23.45
N PHE A 804 -11.70 -15.69 23.45
CA PHE A 804 -10.77 -15.86 24.57
C PHE A 804 -11.31 -15.29 25.90
N LEU A 805 -12.01 -14.16 25.87
CA LEU A 805 -12.59 -13.56 27.08
C LEU A 805 -13.81 -14.35 27.61
N SER A 806 -14.43 -15.21 26.78
CA SER A 806 -15.45 -16.17 27.24
C SER A 806 -14.81 -17.45 27.79
N VAL A 807 -13.67 -17.87 27.26
CA VAL A 807 -12.86 -18.98 27.82
C VAL A 807 -12.34 -18.62 29.22
N ALA A 808 -12.00 -17.36 29.46
CA ALA A 808 -11.67 -16.89 30.81
C ALA A 808 -12.89 -16.91 31.78
N ARG A 809 -14.13 -17.08 31.26
CA ARG A 809 -15.34 -17.39 32.04
C ARG A 809 -15.49 -18.88 32.37
N LEU A 810 -14.87 -19.79 31.61
CA LEU A 810 -14.89 -21.26 31.86
C LEU A 810 -14.24 -21.67 33.19
N GLN A 811 -13.57 -20.75 33.91
CA GLN A 811 -13.18 -20.95 35.31
C GLN A 811 -14.38 -21.09 36.26
N ARG A 812 -15.62 -20.89 35.80
CA ARG A 812 -16.85 -21.27 36.50
C ARG A 812 -17.53 -22.35 35.70
N GLY A 813 -17.61 -23.56 36.24
CA GLY A 813 -18.29 -24.71 35.64
C GLY A 813 -19.80 -24.53 35.49
N ASP A 814 -20.23 -23.54 34.70
CA ASP A 814 -21.60 -23.35 34.24
C ASP A 814 -21.64 -23.66 32.73
N ALA A 815 -21.70 -24.96 32.43
CA ALA A 815 -22.21 -25.53 31.19
C ALA A 815 -23.21 -26.63 31.56
#